data_AF-A0A1L9P4S5-F1
#
_entry.id   AF-A0A1L9P4S5-F1
#
_cell.length_a   1.000
_cell.length_b   1.000
_cell.length_c   1.000
_cell.angle_alpha   90.00
_cell.angle_beta   90.00
_cell.angle_gamma   90.00
#
_symmetry.space_group_name_H-M   'P 1'
#
loop_
_entity.id
_entity.type
_entity.pdbx_description
1 polymer ?
#
loop_
_entity_poly.entity_id
_entity_poly.type
_entity_poly.pdbx_seq_one_letter_code
_entity_poly.pdbx_strand_id
1 'polypeptide(L)'
;MEALVYENSPLAEYLRGEGEHDPNWTVREPENRDDLSDSTTADFAPRGASRFQTRIRNKLPKPLNLKASRQTAALGRLYDVCASVLNSRLGRNDNERFLEQFGYVIVASQLLNEHSAPSYTSANDVLSNTAPTDLPTISTTFGLQGAFVTASTSFSIAWLLHWSRPRTGTSINPRKVGVLLVLVPVLGVLFYAFARRQWLKYLRHQAVDAAAHLIGNAQGFDSAASASVVFIQEVELVSRGYRISTPLPPISRLEDQTQVRRCLRLRRTVSECFYSMLDHYIRAQHTLEPLSDSSNLAKYYDIYDISPEELAEIETAFGDRETEDQFSLRGLRTLFGRLYLVRKSILCCLLALGADGGGSDITRWSTAVEQMRNLTTITGNSMQRMTRILNEEDSTADAIPPSPLPTASPGKERLRSQFRKLNSLSQGIRALHAKMHIFKEASTGDLDRTDTSELEATLLTQYESIGTDIKSLLQEWEAGKASLTSLDKETNSSRSRPPSGLFPLSPTPSLGGTTAVEGSPSEALKALNGESRPVSGINYNIDDAEEIFEAVALPARKNKRQSLTREERIARVKEDRAKQAAARDRTDANTHMLKELEMVVDAIKDLVQYCNFDCNDSGIALQAMDNSHVALVSMLLKAEGFSPYRCDRNIPIGIDLVSLTKVLRAAQNEDILTLKADDSPDVVNLMFESAETDRLSEYDIKLMDIDQEHLAIPETEYAATVEMPSAEFQRICRDLNALSESVVIEATKEGVKFSCSGDIGSGSVTIRQHTSVDKPDQNVSIVLSEPVALTFSLKYLVNFCKATNLSSTVSLSLSQEVPLLVEYGLGSGHLRFYLAPKIGDEE
;
A
#
# COMPACT_ATOMS: atom_id res chain seq x y z
N MET A 1 13.49 -8.40 -73.03
CA MET A 1 14.01 -7.22 -72.31
C MET A 1 15.12 -7.74 -71.40
N GLU A 2 16.35 -7.62 -71.87
CA GLU A 2 17.54 -8.00 -71.10
C GLU A 2 17.78 -6.94 -70.03
N ALA A 3 17.99 -7.37 -68.79
CA ALA A 3 18.31 -6.47 -67.69
C ALA A 3 19.81 -6.17 -67.71
N LEU A 4 20.18 -4.93 -68.03
CA LEU A 4 21.53 -4.41 -67.84
C LEU A 4 21.84 -4.30 -66.34
N VAL A 5 22.89 -4.97 -65.88
CA VAL A 5 23.49 -4.78 -64.57
C VAL A 5 24.80 -4.00 -64.77
N TYR A 6 24.94 -2.84 -64.12
CA TYR A 6 26.14 -2.00 -64.22
C TYR A 6 27.28 -2.58 -63.35
N GLU A 7 28.50 -2.61 -63.89
CA GLU A 7 29.70 -3.23 -63.27
C GLU A 7 30.14 -2.58 -61.95
N ASN A 8 29.62 -1.41 -61.60
CA ASN A 8 29.95 -0.69 -60.35
C ASN A 8 28.85 -0.77 -59.29
N SER A 9 27.94 -1.74 -59.41
CA SER A 9 26.92 -2.00 -58.41
C SER A 9 27.48 -2.88 -57.28
N PRO A 10 27.17 -2.60 -56.00
CA PRO A 10 27.51 -3.46 -54.85
C PRO A 10 26.99 -4.89 -54.98
N LEU A 11 26.06 -5.13 -55.92
CA LEU A 11 25.48 -6.44 -56.23
C LEU A 11 26.38 -7.31 -57.14
N ALA A 12 27.35 -6.73 -57.85
CA ALA A 12 28.18 -7.43 -58.82
C ALA A 12 29.24 -8.33 -58.15
N GLU A 13 29.71 -7.93 -56.97
CA GLU A 13 30.72 -8.67 -56.19
C GLU A 13 30.09 -9.86 -55.44
N TYR A 14 28.82 -9.74 -55.04
CA TYR A 14 28.06 -10.81 -54.38
C TYR A 14 27.72 -11.99 -55.32
N LEU A 15 27.69 -11.75 -56.64
CA LEU A 15 27.40 -12.78 -57.64
C LEU A 15 28.66 -13.50 -58.17
N ARG A 16 29.86 -13.09 -57.71
CA ARG A 16 31.12 -13.80 -57.95
C ARG A 16 31.63 -14.37 -56.63
N GLY A 17 31.21 -15.58 -56.29
CA GLY A 17 31.69 -16.25 -55.09
C GLY A 17 31.58 -17.75 -55.17
N GLU A 18 32.58 -18.39 -55.79
CA GLU A 18 32.98 -19.76 -55.44
C GLU A 18 33.60 -19.71 -54.04
N GLY A 19 33.14 -20.58 -53.14
CA GLY A 19 33.59 -20.60 -51.75
C GLY A 19 34.90 -21.37 -51.58
N GLU A 20 35.85 -20.78 -50.87
CA GLU A 20 36.87 -21.50 -50.12
C GLU A 20 37.09 -20.88 -48.74
N HIS A 21 37.53 -21.74 -47.83
CA HIS A 21 37.38 -21.69 -46.37
C HIS A 21 38.67 -21.20 -45.72
N ASP A 22 38.62 -20.22 -44.81
CA ASP A 22 39.80 -19.78 -44.04
C ASP A 22 39.49 -19.72 -42.52
N PRO A 23 40.14 -20.53 -41.66
CA PRO A 23 39.70 -20.78 -40.28
C PRO A 23 40.46 -19.96 -39.23
N ASN A 24 40.69 -18.66 -39.43
CA ASN A 24 41.50 -17.89 -38.48
C ASN A 24 41.08 -16.41 -38.33
N TRP A 25 39.86 -16.16 -37.82
CA TRP A 25 39.49 -14.82 -37.40
C TRP A 25 38.87 -14.80 -36.00
N THR A 26 39.67 -14.36 -35.02
CA THR A 26 39.30 -14.21 -33.61
C THR A 26 38.49 -12.93 -33.37
N VAL A 27 37.46 -13.04 -32.53
CA VAL A 27 36.57 -11.97 -32.10
C VAL A 27 37.26 -11.05 -31.08
N ARG A 28 37.20 -9.74 -31.30
CA ARG A 28 37.43 -8.69 -30.29
C ARG A 28 36.21 -7.80 -30.23
N GLU A 29 35.61 -7.70 -29.05
CA GLU A 29 34.65 -6.65 -28.70
C GLU A 29 35.35 -5.29 -28.60
N PRO A 30 34.60 -4.20 -28.81
CA PRO A 30 34.80 -3.07 -27.89
C PRO A 30 33.54 -2.31 -27.45
N GLU A 31 33.70 -1.85 -26.22
CA GLU A 31 33.10 -0.79 -25.40
C GLU A 31 32.51 0.48 -26.07
N ASN A 32 31.58 1.08 -25.32
CA ASN A 32 30.93 2.39 -25.43
C ASN A 32 31.90 3.60 -25.42
N ARG A 33 31.57 4.64 -26.21
CA ARG A 33 31.33 6.03 -25.71
C ARG A 33 30.81 7.00 -26.77
N ASP A 34 30.05 7.97 -26.26
CA ASP A 34 29.15 8.95 -26.88
C ASP A 34 29.80 10.05 -27.74
N ASP A 35 29.05 10.58 -28.73
CA ASP A 35 28.81 12.03 -28.90
C ASP A 35 27.72 12.35 -29.95
N LEU A 36 26.92 13.37 -29.64
CA LEU A 36 25.72 13.83 -30.35
C LEU A 36 25.98 14.55 -31.69
N SER A 37 25.10 14.34 -32.69
CA SER A 37 24.49 15.44 -33.49
C SER A 37 23.36 14.94 -34.41
N ASP A 38 22.28 15.72 -34.44
CA ASP A 38 21.06 15.57 -35.24
C ASP A 38 21.31 15.40 -36.75
N SER A 39 20.59 14.46 -37.38
CA SER A 39 19.51 14.76 -38.35
C SER A 39 19.18 13.57 -39.26
N THR A 40 17.88 13.23 -39.28
CA THR A 40 17.17 12.52 -40.35
C THR A 40 17.56 11.07 -40.67
N THR A 41 17.04 10.12 -39.90
CA THR A 41 16.84 8.74 -40.39
C THR A 41 15.35 8.45 -40.49
N ALA A 42 14.89 8.34 -41.73
CA ALA A 42 13.54 7.93 -42.08
C ALA A 42 13.24 6.51 -41.55
N ASP A 43 12.07 6.37 -40.95
CA ASP A 43 11.42 5.11 -40.62
C ASP A 43 11.51 4.10 -41.76
N PHE A 44 12.27 3.02 -41.56
CA PHE A 44 12.35 1.89 -42.48
C PHE A 44 11.89 0.59 -41.81
N ALA A 45 10.78 0.64 -41.06
CA ALA A 45 10.08 -0.55 -40.60
C ALA A 45 8.56 -0.38 -40.75
N PRO A 46 7.88 -1.18 -41.58
CA PRO A 46 6.43 -1.13 -41.67
C PRO A 46 5.81 -1.74 -40.41
N ARG A 47 5.18 -0.92 -39.58
CA ARG A 47 4.27 -1.37 -38.52
C ARG A 47 2.92 -1.70 -39.15
N GLY A 48 2.67 -2.99 -39.36
CA GLY A 48 1.37 -3.50 -39.80
C GLY A 48 1.36 -5.03 -39.85
N ALA A 49 0.34 -5.64 -39.25
CA ALA A 49 0.17 -7.09 -39.23
C ALA A 49 0.21 -7.68 -40.65
N SER A 50 1.04 -8.72 -40.83
CA SER A 50 1.36 -9.28 -42.15
C SER A 50 0.11 -9.80 -42.89
N ARG A 51 -0.21 -9.20 -44.05
CA ARG A 51 -1.25 -9.70 -44.98
C ARG A 51 -0.79 -10.91 -45.82
N PHE A 52 0.20 -11.67 -45.34
CA PHE A 52 0.82 -12.74 -46.12
C PHE A 52 -0.05 -14.01 -46.20
N GLN A 53 -0.81 -14.31 -45.14
CA GLN A 53 -1.67 -15.50 -45.10
C GLN A 53 -2.88 -15.43 -46.04
N THR A 54 -3.38 -14.24 -46.38
CA THR A 54 -4.55 -14.08 -47.28
C THR A 54 -4.20 -14.21 -48.75
N ARG A 55 -2.96 -13.90 -49.18
CA ARG A 55 -2.52 -14.08 -50.58
C ARG A 55 -2.20 -15.52 -50.95
N ILE A 56 -1.77 -16.35 -50.00
CA ILE A 56 -1.45 -17.76 -50.26
C ILE A 56 -2.71 -18.64 -50.30
N ARG A 57 -3.73 -18.30 -49.50
CA ARG A 57 -4.96 -19.10 -49.41
C ARG A 57 -5.79 -19.10 -50.71
N ASN A 58 -5.67 -18.05 -51.53
CA ASN A 58 -6.45 -17.89 -52.76
C ASN A 58 -5.76 -18.41 -54.04
N LYS A 59 -4.56 -18.97 -53.95
CA LYS A 59 -3.80 -19.51 -55.10
C LYS A 59 -3.35 -20.97 -54.94
N LEU A 60 -3.91 -21.71 -53.98
CA LEU A 60 -3.69 -23.16 -53.90
C LEU A 60 -4.48 -23.88 -55.01
N PRO A 61 -3.85 -24.74 -55.83
CA PRO A 61 -4.57 -25.52 -56.82
C PRO A 61 -5.60 -26.43 -56.12
N LYS A 62 -6.78 -26.59 -56.73
CA LYS A 62 -7.83 -27.48 -56.20
C LYS A 62 -7.21 -28.87 -55.97
N PRO A 63 -7.39 -29.48 -54.77
CA PRO A 63 -6.78 -30.78 -54.49
C PRO A 63 -7.28 -31.81 -55.49
N LEU A 64 -6.35 -32.59 -56.04
CA LEU A 64 -6.63 -33.69 -56.95
C LEU A 64 -7.60 -34.66 -56.27
N ASN A 65 -8.82 -34.70 -56.79
CA ASN A 65 -9.90 -35.55 -56.30
C ASN A 65 -9.65 -36.99 -56.81
N LEU A 66 -8.70 -37.67 -56.18
CA LEU A 66 -8.53 -39.11 -56.35
C LEU A 66 -9.84 -39.75 -55.88
N LYS A 67 -10.60 -40.36 -56.80
CA LYS A 67 -11.77 -41.19 -56.50
C LYS A 67 -11.33 -42.42 -55.72
N ALA A 68 -10.93 -42.25 -54.46
CA ALA A 68 -10.92 -43.33 -53.50
C ALA A 68 -12.37 -43.70 -53.23
N SER A 69 -12.68 -44.99 -53.35
CA SER A 69 -14.01 -45.55 -53.11
C SER A 69 -14.63 -44.94 -51.84
N ARG A 70 -15.89 -44.50 -51.93
CA ARG A 70 -16.66 -43.90 -50.83
C ARG A 70 -16.69 -44.79 -49.57
N GLN A 71 -16.46 -46.10 -49.73
CA GLN A 71 -16.37 -47.06 -48.64
C GLN A 71 -15.03 -47.01 -47.89
N THR A 72 -13.89 -46.79 -48.57
CA THR A 72 -12.57 -46.72 -47.95
C THR A 72 -12.32 -45.42 -47.19
N ALA A 73 -12.89 -44.30 -47.63
CA ALA A 73 -12.78 -43.01 -46.91
C ALA A 73 -13.64 -42.95 -45.64
N ALA A 74 -14.81 -43.61 -45.65
CA ALA A 74 -15.63 -43.74 -44.44
C ALA A 74 -14.98 -44.67 -43.42
N LEU A 75 -14.38 -45.78 -43.88
CA LEU A 75 -13.61 -46.69 -43.02
C LEU A 75 -12.34 -46.05 -42.47
N GLY A 76 -11.64 -45.21 -43.26
CA GLY A 76 -10.49 -44.44 -42.77
C GLY A 76 -10.89 -43.44 -41.69
N ARG A 77 -11.99 -42.70 -41.87
CA ARG A 77 -12.51 -41.81 -40.82
C ARG A 77 -13.00 -42.56 -39.59
N LEU A 78 -13.63 -43.72 -39.76
CA LEU A 78 -14.03 -44.57 -38.62
C LEU A 78 -12.81 -45.18 -37.92
N TYR A 79 -11.76 -45.54 -38.65
CA TYR A 79 -10.50 -46.01 -38.09
C TYR A 79 -9.78 -44.89 -37.33
N ASP A 80 -9.73 -43.67 -37.86
CA ASP A 80 -9.13 -42.50 -37.20
C ASP A 80 -9.95 -42.07 -35.97
N VAL A 81 -11.29 -42.15 -36.03
CA VAL A 81 -12.17 -41.91 -34.88
C VAL A 81 -12.03 -43.03 -33.85
N CYS A 82 -11.96 -44.31 -34.25
CA CYS A 82 -11.71 -45.40 -33.33
C CYS A 82 -10.31 -45.35 -32.73
N ALA A 83 -9.27 -44.99 -33.50
CA ALA A 83 -7.89 -44.87 -33.04
C ALA A 83 -7.71 -43.67 -32.09
N SER A 84 -8.36 -42.53 -32.38
CA SER A 84 -8.36 -41.36 -31.48
C SER A 84 -9.18 -41.57 -30.21
N VAL A 85 -10.21 -42.43 -30.24
CA VAL A 85 -10.99 -42.80 -29.04
C VAL A 85 -10.32 -43.95 -28.26
N LEU A 86 -9.55 -44.82 -28.93
CA LEU A 86 -8.72 -45.86 -28.29
C LEU A 86 -7.44 -45.28 -27.66
N ASN A 87 -7.01 -44.08 -28.09
CA ASN A 87 -5.95 -43.34 -27.42
C ASN A 87 -6.45 -42.76 -26.09
N SER A 88 -6.26 -43.52 -25.01
CA SER A 88 -6.55 -43.12 -23.63
C SER A 88 -5.70 -41.96 -23.09
N ARG A 89 -4.76 -41.42 -23.89
CA ARG A 89 -3.86 -40.33 -23.51
C ARG A 89 -4.49 -38.96 -23.83
N LEU A 90 -4.28 -37.99 -22.94
CA LEU A 90 -4.60 -36.59 -23.24
C LEU A 90 -3.66 -36.04 -24.32
N GLY A 91 -4.15 -35.06 -25.09
CA GLY A 91 -3.34 -34.42 -26.13
C GLY A 91 -2.19 -33.62 -25.53
N ARG A 92 -1.05 -33.56 -26.24
CA ARG A 92 0.15 -32.84 -25.80
C ARG A 92 -0.13 -31.37 -25.47
N ASN A 93 -0.93 -30.70 -26.31
CA ASN A 93 -1.31 -29.30 -26.08
C ASN A 93 -2.15 -29.10 -24.79
N ASP A 94 -2.99 -30.07 -24.43
CA ASP A 94 -3.78 -30.01 -23.17
C ASP A 94 -2.88 -30.22 -21.94
N ASN A 95 -1.75 -30.92 -22.11
CA ASN A 95 -0.77 -31.13 -21.05
C ASN A 95 0.08 -29.88 -20.82
N GLU A 96 0.59 -29.29 -21.91
CA GLU A 96 1.39 -28.06 -21.87
C GLU A 96 0.58 -26.92 -21.26
N ARG A 97 -0.67 -26.69 -21.71
CA ARG A 97 -1.57 -25.69 -21.13
C ARG A 97 -1.84 -25.88 -19.64
N PHE A 98 -1.99 -27.13 -19.21
CA PHE A 98 -2.20 -27.42 -17.79
C PHE A 98 -0.96 -27.09 -16.95
N LEU A 99 0.23 -27.48 -17.42
CA LEU A 99 1.49 -27.17 -16.75
C LEU A 99 1.76 -25.67 -16.72
N GLU A 100 1.45 -24.94 -17.79
CA GLU A 100 1.53 -23.48 -17.84
C GLU A 100 0.58 -22.83 -16.83
N GLN A 101 -0.69 -23.25 -16.79
CA GLN A 101 -1.66 -22.71 -15.84
C GLN A 101 -1.27 -23.01 -14.39
N PHE A 102 -0.86 -24.25 -14.10
CA PHE A 102 -0.42 -24.66 -12.77
C PHE A 102 0.87 -23.93 -12.35
N GLY A 103 1.83 -23.81 -13.28
CA GLY A 103 3.08 -23.10 -13.05
C GLY A 103 2.87 -21.61 -12.82
N TYR A 104 1.97 -20.97 -13.58
CA TYR A 104 1.62 -19.56 -13.38
C TYR A 104 1.08 -19.30 -11.97
N VAL A 105 0.21 -20.17 -11.45
CA VAL A 105 -0.32 -20.04 -10.08
C VAL A 105 0.81 -19.99 -9.05
N ILE A 106 1.82 -20.86 -9.18
CA ILE A 106 2.98 -20.90 -8.28
C ILE A 106 3.89 -19.68 -8.48
N VAL A 107 4.26 -19.35 -9.73
CA VAL A 107 5.22 -18.28 -10.03
C VAL A 107 4.64 -16.90 -9.70
N ALA A 108 3.36 -16.66 -10.00
CA ALA A 108 2.69 -15.38 -9.72
C ALA A 108 2.53 -15.11 -8.21
N SER A 109 2.66 -16.13 -7.36
CA SER A 109 2.51 -15.99 -5.91
C SER A 109 3.62 -15.21 -5.22
N GLN A 110 4.74 -14.96 -5.91
CA GLN A 110 5.97 -14.37 -5.36
C GLN A 110 6.60 -15.15 -4.18
N LEU A 111 6.06 -16.31 -3.78
CA LEU A 111 6.61 -17.15 -2.70
C LEU A 111 7.98 -17.76 -3.04
N LEU A 112 8.38 -17.71 -4.32
CA LEU A 112 9.68 -18.15 -4.82
C LEU A 112 10.73 -17.02 -4.84
N ASN A 113 10.31 -15.75 -4.74
CA ASN A 113 11.21 -14.59 -4.77
C ASN A 113 11.79 -14.31 -3.39
N GLU A 114 12.99 -13.70 -3.37
CA GLU A 114 13.76 -13.41 -2.15
C GLU A 114 12.92 -12.70 -1.06
N HIS A 115 13.12 -13.11 0.19
CA HIS A 115 12.28 -12.71 1.32
C HIS A 115 12.47 -11.23 1.69
N SER A 116 11.67 -10.34 1.11
CA SER A 116 11.48 -8.99 1.66
C SER A 116 10.61 -9.08 2.91
N ALA A 117 11.11 -8.61 4.05
CA ALA A 117 10.35 -8.57 5.31
C ALA A 117 8.96 -7.93 5.08
N PRO A 118 7.85 -8.56 5.50
CA PRO A 118 6.53 -7.99 5.28
C PRO A 118 6.41 -6.63 5.97
N SER A 119 6.09 -5.60 5.20
CA SER A 119 5.59 -4.32 5.71
C SER A 119 4.42 -4.58 6.68
N TYR A 120 4.33 -3.81 7.77
CA TYR A 120 3.29 -3.93 8.80
C TYR A 120 1.87 -4.09 8.19
N THR A 121 1.40 -5.32 8.04
CA THR A 121 -0.01 -5.59 7.75
C THR A 121 -0.67 -5.95 9.07
N SER A 122 -1.68 -5.18 9.46
CA SER A 122 -2.45 -5.43 10.66
C SER A 122 -3.09 -6.83 10.59
N ALA A 123 -3.23 -7.53 11.71
CA ALA A 123 -3.83 -8.87 11.73
C ALA A 123 -5.31 -8.90 11.24
N ASN A 124 -5.94 -7.73 11.08
CA ASN A 124 -7.25 -7.57 10.47
C ASN A 124 -7.22 -7.61 8.92
N ASP A 125 -6.11 -7.17 8.29
CA ASP A 125 -5.94 -7.27 6.83
C ASP A 125 -5.68 -8.70 6.35
N VAL A 126 -5.20 -9.57 7.25
CA VAL A 126 -4.91 -10.99 6.99
C VAL A 126 -6.19 -11.81 6.77
N LEU A 127 -7.30 -11.41 7.38
CA LEU A 127 -8.61 -12.08 7.26
C LEU A 127 -9.47 -11.52 6.10
N SER A 128 -9.19 -10.30 5.62
CA SER A 128 -9.93 -9.69 4.51
C SER A 128 -9.38 -10.06 3.13
N ASN A 129 -8.08 -10.41 3.03
CA ASN A 129 -7.45 -10.84 1.79
C ASN A 129 -7.67 -12.32 1.41
N THR A 130 -8.40 -13.10 2.22
CA THR A 130 -8.84 -14.45 1.82
C THR A 130 -10.13 -14.39 1.00
N ALA A 131 -10.14 -13.62 -0.08
CA ALA A 131 -11.14 -13.78 -1.13
C ALA A 131 -10.51 -14.69 -2.20
N PRO A 132 -11.05 -15.90 -2.45
CA PRO A 132 -10.57 -16.70 -3.56
C PRO A 132 -10.79 -15.89 -4.85
N THR A 133 -9.72 -15.70 -5.63
CA THR A 133 -9.88 -15.29 -7.02
C THR A 133 -10.77 -16.32 -7.69
N ASP A 134 -11.98 -15.92 -8.08
CA ASP A 134 -12.93 -16.77 -8.78
C ASP A 134 -12.33 -17.17 -10.13
N LEU A 135 -11.64 -18.31 -10.14
CA LEU A 135 -11.32 -19.04 -11.35
C LEU A 135 -12.63 -19.58 -11.93
N PRO A 136 -12.81 -19.58 -13.26
CA PRO A 136 -14.03 -20.05 -13.88
C PRO A 136 -14.36 -21.47 -13.40
N THR A 137 -15.51 -21.60 -12.73
CA THR A 137 -16.01 -22.87 -12.22
C THR A 137 -16.43 -23.75 -13.38
N ILE A 138 -15.53 -24.63 -13.85
CA ILE A 138 -15.86 -25.68 -14.83
C ILE A 138 -16.61 -26.81 -14.10
N SER A 139 -17.83 -26.51 -13.69
CA SER A 139 -18.79 -27.43 -13.11
C SER A 139 -19.42 -28.33 -14.17
N THR A 140 -18.64 -29.18 -14.86
CA THR A 140 -19.20 -30.12 -15.85
C THR A 140 -18.57 -31.51 -15.87
N THR A 141 -17.89 -31.96 -14.82
CA THR A 141 -17.27 -33.31 -14.83
C THR A 141 -18.23 -34.44 -14.42
N PHE A 142 -19.37 -34.12 -13.80
CA PHE A 142 -20.50 -35.05 -13.59
C PHE A 142 -21.85 -34.42 -13.99
N GLY A 143 -21.86 -33.65 -15.08
CA GLY A 143 -23.09 -33.06 -15.64
C GLY A 143 -23.97 -34.08 -16.38
N LEU A 144 -25.13 -33.61 -16.84
CA LEU A 144 -26.11 -34.31 -17.69
C LEU A 144 -25.48 -35.18 -18.80
N GLN A 145 -24.32 -34.77 -19.33
CA GLN A 145 -23.57 -35.52 -20.34
C GLN A 145 -22.97 -36.83 -19.81
N GLY A 146 -22.42 -36.86 -18.59
CA GLY A 146 -21.92 -38.08 -17.95
C GLY A 146 -23.05 -39.06 -17.62
N ALA A 147 -24.18 -38.55 -17.13
CA ALA A 147 -25.40 -39.33 -16.90
C ALA A 147 -25.99 -39.88 -18.21
N PHE A 148 -25.96 -39.09 -19.29
CA PHE A 148 -26.41 -39.54 -20.61
C PHE A 148 -25.52 -40.64 -21.18
N VAL A 149 -24.19 -40.53 -21.04
CA VAL A 149 -23.24 -41.56 -21.52
C VAL A 149 -23.37 -42.86 -20.72
N THR A 150 -23.54 -42.79 -19.39
CA THR A 150 -23.76 -43.99 -18.56
C THR A 150 -25.13 -44.63 -18.81
N ALA A 151 -26.18 -43.84 -18.96
CA ALA A 151 -27.51 -44.33 -19.34
C ALA A 151 -27.53 -44.93 -20.75
N SER A 152 -26.87 -44.30 -21.72
CA SER A 152 -26.78 -44.78 -23.10
C SER A 152 -25.96 -46.07 -23.21
N THR A 153 -24.83 -46.18 -22.50
CA THR A 153 -24.00 -47.41 -22.49
C THR A 153 -24.70 -48.56 -21.78
N SER A 154 -25.35 -48.32 -20.63
CA SER A 154 -26.13 -49.34 -19.92
C SER A 154 -27.36 -49.80 -20.73
N PHE A 155 -28.08 -48.88 -21.37
CA PHE A 155 -29.20 -49.22 -22.27
C PHE A 155 -28.72 -49.96 -23.52
N SER A 156 -27.56 -49.60 -24.09
CA SER A 156 -26.98 -50.28 -25.26
C SER A 156 -26.57 -51.71 -24.92
N ILE A 157 -25.98 -51.95 -23.74
CA ILE A 157 -25.62 -53.30 -23.27
C ILE A 157 -26.90 -54.12 -23.01
N ALA A 158 -27.90 -53.55 -22.34
CA ALA A 158 -29.18 -54.21 -22.08
C ALA A 158 -29.92 -54.54 -23.38
N TRP A 159 -29.91 -53.63 -24.36
CA TRP A 159 -30.47 -53.81 -25.69
C TRP A 159 -29.75 -54.92 -26.46
N LEU A 160 -28.42 -54.97 -26.42
CA LEU A 160 -27.62 -56.02 -27.06
C LEU A 160 -27.89 -57.40 -26.43
N LEU A 161 -28.00 -57.47 -25.10
CA LEU A 161 -28.38 -58.69 -24.39
C LEU A 161 -29.81 -59.13 -24.74
N HIS A 162 -30.76 -58.20 -24.81
CA HIS A 162 -32.14 -58.49 -25.24
C HIS A 162 -32.21 -58.95 -26.70
N TRP A 163 -31.45 -58.33 -27.59
CA TRP A 163 -31.36 -58.70 -29.02
C TRP A 163 -30.71 -60.07 -29.26
N SER A 164 -29.86 -60.51 -28.32
CA SER A 164 -29.22 -61.84 -28.34
C SER A 164 -30.15 -62.98 -27.90
N ARG A 165 -31.26 -62.69 -27.20
CA ARG A 165 -32.26 -63.71 -26.82
C ARG A 165 -33.11 -64.12 -28.03
N PRO A 166 -33.34 -65.43 -28.25
CA PRO A 166 -34.23 -65.89 -29.33
C PRO A 166 -35.70 -65.56 -29.00
N ARG A 167 -36.48 -65.13 -30.00
CA ARG A 167 -37.93 -64.88 -29.86
C ARG A 167 -38.78 -66.16 -29.88
N THR A 168 -38.22 -67.29 -30.34
CA THR A 168 -38.87 -68.60 -30.39
C THR A 168 -37.80 -69.70 -30.45
N GLY A 169 -37.72 -70.56 -29.42
CA GLY A 169 -36.83 -71.74 -29.36
C GLY A 169 -35.54 -71.58 -28.53
N THR A 170 -35.11 -72.67 -27.88
CA THR A 170 -33.96 -72.74 -26.93
C THR A 170 -32.57 -72.68 -27.60
N SER A 171 -32.48 -72.54 -28.92
CA SER A 171 -31.20 -72.50 -29.62
C SER A 171 -30.69 -71.07 -29.79
N ILE A 172 -29.56 -70.77 -29.17
CA ILE A 172 -28.86 -69.49 -29.28
C ILE A 172 -28.22 -69.38 -30.68
N ASN A 173 -28.45 -68.27 -31.39
CA ASN A 173 -27.86 -68.04 -32.71
C ASN A 173 -26.34 -67.74 -32.59
N PRO A 174 -25.44 -68.59 -33.11
CA PRO A 174 -23.99 -68.43 -32.88
C PRO A 174 -23.43 -67.13 -33.48
N ARG A 175 -24.02 -66.64 -34.57
CA ARG A 175 -23.65 -65.34 -35.19
C ARG A 175 -23.96 -64.15 -34.29
N LYS A 176 -25.07 -64.18 -33.54
CA LYS A 176 -25.45 -63.10 -32.62
C LYS A 176 -24.59 -63.11 -31.35
N VAL A 177 -24.23 -64.30 -30.87
CA VAL A 177 -23.29 -64.47 -29.75
C VAL A 177 -21.90 -63.98 -30.12
N GLY A 178 -21.43 -64.30 -31.34
CA GLY A 178 -20.14 -63.80 -31.84
C GLY A 178 -20.07 -62.28 -31.89
N VAL A 179 -21.14 -61.61 -32.34
CA VAL A 179 -21.22 -60.13 -32.32
C VAL A 179 -21.20 -59.60 -30.89
N LEU A 180 -21.93 -60.21 -29.96
CA LEU A 180 -21.96 -59.77 -28.56
C LEU A 180 -20.61 -59.96 -27.85
N LEU A 181 -19.90 -61.05 -28.15
CA LEU A 181 -18.55 -61.35 -27.65
C LEU A 181 -17.50 -60.33 -28.10
N VAL A 182 -17.73 -59.62 -29.21
CA VAL A 182 -16.81 -58.59 -29.71
C VAL A 182 -17.25 -57.19 -29.27
N LEU A 183 -18.55 -56.89 -29.34
CA LEU A 183 -19.07 -55.54 -29.11
C LEU A 183 -19.03 -55.14 -27.62
N VAL A 184 -19.28 -56.08 -26.70
CA VAL A 184 -19.24 -55.79 -25.26
C VAL A 184 -17.82 -55.47 -24.76
N PRO A 185 -16.76 -56.23 -25.09
CA PRO A 185 -15.39 -55.85 -24.74
C PRO A 185 -14.95 -54.52 -25.35
N VAL A 186 -15.33 -54.24 -26.60
CA VAL A 186 -15.02 -52.97 -27.27
C VAL A 186 -15.66 -51.80 -26.50
N LEU A 187 -16.94 -51.89 -26.13
CA LEU A 187 -17.60 -50.87 -25.31
C LEU A 187 -16.96 -50.73 -23.93
N GLY A 188 -16.52 -51.84 -23.32
CA GLY A 188 -15.79 -51.82 -22.05
C GLY A 188 -14.46 -51.05 -22.13
N VAL A 189 -13.67 -51.28 -23.19
CA VAL A 189 -12.40 -50.56 -23.43
C VAL A 189 -12.65 -49.07 -23.68
N LEU A 190 -13.67 -48.72 -24.48
CA LEU A 190 -14.04 -47.32 -24.74
C LEU A 190 -14.50 -46.60 -23.47
N PHE A 191 -15.29 -47.26 -22.63
CA PHE A 191 -15.73 -46.71 -21.36
C PHE A 191 -14.55 -46.52 -20.39
N TYR A 192 -13.66 -47.51 -20.30
CA TYR A 192 -12.44 -47.41 -19.48
C TYR A 192 -11.55 -46.24 -19.94
N ALA A 193 -11.33 -46.09 -21.25
CA ALA A 193 -10.57 -44.98 -21.81
C ALA A 193 -11.22 -43.61 -21.53
N PHE A 194 -12.56 -43.52 -21.67
CA PHE A 194 -13.31 -42.30 -21.35
C PHE A 194 -13.24 -41.96 -19.85
N ALA A 195 -13.52 -42.92 -18.97
CA ALA A 195 -13.49 -42.73 -17.52
C ALA A 195 -12.10 -42.29 -17.04
N ARG A 196 -11.05 -42.94 -17.55
CA ARG A 196 -9.67 -42.56 -17.27
C ARG A 196 -9.34 -41.14 -17.74
N ARG A 197 -9.82 -40.76 -18.92
CA ARG A 197 -9.64 -39.41 -19.47
C ARG A 197 -10.34 -38.34 -18.62
N GLN A 198 -11.56 -38.61 -18.17
CA GLN A 198 -12.30 -37.70 -17.29
C GLN A 198 -11.66 -37.60 -15.91
N TRP A 199 -11.17 -38.72 -15.37
CA TRP A 199 -10.45 -38.73 -14.10
C TRP A 199 -9.18 -37.87 -14.14
N LEU A 200 -8.39 -37.97 -15.22
CA LEU A 200 -7.20 -37.14 -15.42
C LEU A 200 -7.55 -35.64 -15.47
N LYS A 201 -8.63 -35.26 -16.16
CA LYS A 201 -9.10 -33.86 -16.20
C LYS A 201 -9.55 -33.37 -14.82
N TYR A 202 -10.30 -34.19 -14.09
CA TYR A 202 -10.71 -33.90 -12.72
C TYR A 202 -9.50 -33.70 -11.81
N LEU A 203 -8.50 -34.59 -11.90
CA LEU A 203 -7.30 -34.53 -11.09
C LEU A 203 -6.47 -33.26 -11.36
N ARG A 204 -6.37 -32.84 -12.62
CA ARG A 204 -5.70 -31.58 -13.01
C ARG A 204 -6.39 -30.36 -12.42
N HIS A 205 -7.72 -30.35 -12.46
CA HIS A 205 -8.48 -29.28 -11.82
C HIS A 205 -8.24 -29.24 -10.30
N GLN A 206 -8.27 -30.42 -9.66
CA GLN A 206 -7.93 -30.52 -8.23
C GLN A 206 -6.50 -30.08 -7.91
N ALA A 207 -5.55 -30.27 -8.83
CA ALA A 207 -4.16 -29.83 -8.63
C ALA A 207 -4.04 -28.30 -8.64
N VAL A 208 -4.63 -27.63 -9.63
CA VAL A 208 -4.65 -26.15 -9.69
C VAL A 208 -5.35 -25.57 -8.46
N ASP A 209 -6.50 -26.14 -8.10
CA ASP A 209 -7.28 -25.71 -6.93
C ASP A 209 -6.51 -25.91 -5.62
N ALA A 210 -5.89 -27.08 -5.43
CA ALA A 210 -5.06 -27.35 -4.25
C ALA A 210 -3.83 -26.44 -4.16
N ALA A 211 -3.20 -26.10 -5.30
CA ALA A 211 -2.08 -25.17 -5.34
C ALA A 211 -2.50 -23.74 -4.95
N ALA A 212 -3.62 -23.24 -5.48
CA ALA A 212 -4.14 -21.92 -5.12
C ALA A 212 -4.42 -21.80 -3.62
N HIS A 213 -5.06 -22.81 -3.02
CA HIS A 213 -5.32 -22.85 -1.58
C HIS A 213 -4.04 -22.95 -0.74
N LEU A 214 -3.05 -23.73 -1.19
CA LEU A 214 -1.75 -23.83 -0.53
C LEU A 214 -1.04 -22.48 -0.49
N ILE A 215 -1.04 -21.76 -1.62
CA ILE A 215 -0.41 -20.46 -1.77
C ILE A 215 -1.08 -19.41 -0.88
N GLY A 216 -2.40 -19.31 -0.92
CA GLY A 216 -3.14 -18.35 -0.09
C GLY A 216 -2.88 -18.57 1.41
N ASN A 217 -2.89 -19.83 1.87
CA ASN A 217 -2.55 -20.15 3.25
C ASN A 217 -1.07 -19.89 3.59
N ALA A 218 -0.16 -20.12 2.65
CA ALA A 218 1.28 -19.86 2.85
C ALA A 218 1.57 -18.36 2.99
N GLN A 219 0.96 -17.50 2.16
CA GLN A 219 1.08 -16.04 2.28
C GLN A 219 0.47 -15.54 3.59
N GLY A 220 -0.74 -16.00 3.95
CA GLY A 220 -1.36 -15.63 5.23
C GLY A 220 -0.54 -16.09 6.45
N PHE A 221 0.09 -17.27 6.35
CA PHE A 221 1.00 -17.76 7.37
C PHE A 221 2.25 -16.87 7.51
N ASP A 222 2.88 -16.44 6.41
CA ASP A 222 4.05 -15.56 6.45
C ASP A 222 3.73 -14.22 7.13
N SER A 223 2.57 -13.64 6.81
CA SER A 223 2.10 -12.42 7.47
C SER A 223 1.90 -12.62 8.97
N ALA A 224 1.23 -13.71 9.37
CA ALA A 224 0.99 -14.02 10.78
C ALA A 224 2.30 -14.33 11.55
N ALA A 225 3.24 -15.04 10.90
CA ALA A 225 4.56 -15.35 11.44
C ALA A 225 5.40 -14.08 11.65
N SER A 226 5.44 -13.19 10.64
CA SER A 226 6.13 -11.90 10.71
C SER A 226 5.57 -11.02 11.82
N ALA A 227 4.24 -10.83 11.85
CA ALA A 227 3.57 -10.07 12.91
C ALA A 227 3.86 -10.64 14.31
N SER A 228 3.95 -11.97 14.44
CA SER A 228 4.31 -12.62 15.70
C SER A 228 5.75 -12.31 16.14
N VAL A 229 6.70 -12.37 15.20
CA VAL A 229 8.12 -12.06 15.49
C VAL A 229 8.30 -10.58 15.85
N VAL A 230 7.60 -9.67 15.16
CA VAL A 230 7.63 -8.22 15.45
C VAL A 230 7.06 -7.93 16.84
N PHE A 231 5.88 -8.46 17.17
CA PHE A 231 5.30 -8.30 18.51
C PHE A 231 6.24 -8.82 19.62
N ILE A 232 6.89 -9.96 19.38
CA ILE A 232 7.87 -10.53 20.32
C ILE A 232 9.07 -9.57 20.50
N GLN A 233 9.55 -8.96 19.41
CA GLN A 233 10.65 -7.99 19.42
C GLN A 233 10.26 -6.71 20.17
N GLU A 234 9.07 -6.17 19.93
CA GLU A 234 8.56 -4.98 20.62
C GLU A 234 8.51 -5.19 22.14
N VAL A 235 7.92 -6.29 22.60
CA VAL A 235 7.84 -6.62 24.03
C VAL A 235 9.23 -6.83 24.65
N GLU A 236 10.19 -7.40 23.90
CA GLU A 236 11.57 -7.58 24.35
C GLU A 236 12.32 -6.23 24.48
N LEU A 237 12.11 -5.31 23.54
CA LEU A 237 12.69 -3.96 23.58
C LEU A 237 12.11 -3.14 24.75
N VAL A 238 10.79 -3.17 24.95
CA VAL A 238 10.11 -2.47 26.05
C VAL A 238 10.54 -3.01 27.41
N SER A 239 10.60 -4.34 27.58
CA SER A 239 11.00 -4.97 28.85
C SER A 239 12.46 -4.72 29.23
N ARG A 240 13.35 -4.54 28.24
CA ARG A 240 14.75 -4.14 28.45
C ARG A 240 14.94 -2.64 28.68
N GLY A 241 13.88 -1.84 28.59
CA GLY A 241 13.93 -0.40 28.87
C GLY A 241 14.34 0.47 27.68
N TYR A 242 14.36 -0.08 26.47
CA TYR A 242 14.53 0.72 25.25
C TYR A 242 13.25 1.54 25.02
N ARG A 243 13.37 2.87 24.98
CA ARG A 243 12.25 3.73 24.57
C ARG A 243 12.02 3.53 23.08
N ILE A 244 10.88 2.96 22.70
CA ILE A 244 10.40 2.99 21.32
C ILE A 244 10.19 4.48 20.99
N SER A 245 10.69 4.93 19.84
CA SER A 245 10.61 6.32 19.35
C SER A 245 9.16 6.80 19.10
N THR A 246 8.17 5.93 19.26
CA THR A 246 6.75 6.28 19.26
C THR A 246 6.21 6.29 20.69
N PRO A 247 5.67 7.42 21.20
CA PRO A 247 5.04 7.43 22.53
C PRO A 247 3.79 6.55 22.49
N LEU A 248 3.78 5.46 23.25
CA LEU A 248 2.57 4.69 23.50
C LEU A 248 1.55 5.56 24.26
N PRO A 249 0.25 5.43 23.98
CA PRO A 249 -0.80 6.17 24.68
C PRO A 249 -0.75 5.91 26.20
N PRO A 250 -1.21 6.88 27.02
CA PRO A 250 -0.85 7.03 28.44
C PRO A 250 -1.42 5.98 29.41
N ILE A 251 -1.94 4.86 28.93
CA ILE A 251 -2.62 3.82 29.73
C ILE A 251 -1.82 2.49 29.80
N SER A 252 -0.77 2.33 28.99
CA SER A 252 0.02 1.09 28.83
C SER A 252 0.91 0.66 30.01
N ARG A 253 0.78 1.29 31.18
CA ARG A 253 1.59 0.94 32.39
C ARG A 253 0.95 -0.10 33.31
N LEU A 254 -0.28 -0.55 33.04
CA LEU A 254 -0.87 -1.76 33.66
C LEU A 254 -0.80 -3.00 32.74
N GLU A 255 -0.38 -2.84 31.48
CA GLU A 255 -0.34 -3.87 30.42
C GLU A 255 0.98 -4.65 30.35
N ASP A 256 2.08 -4.16 30.96
CA ASP A 256 3.40 -4.83 30.90
C ASP A 256 3.34 -6.31 31.31
N GLN A 257 2.57 -6.68 32.35
CA GLN A 257 2.49 -8.08 32.79
C GLN A 257 1.59 -8.95 31.89
N THR A 258 0.54 -8.40 31.29
CA THR A 258 -0.36 -9.14 30.40
C THR A 258 0.29 -9.35 29.03
N GLN A 259 0.94 -8.32 28.50
CA GLN A 259 1.72 -8.38 27.26
C GLN A 259 2.92 -9.33 27.37
N VAL A 260 3.65 -9.34 28.49
CA VAL A 260 4.74 -10.31 28.72
C VAL A 260 4.24 -11.75 28.78
N ARG A 261 3.11 -12.02 29.43
CA ARG A 261 2.50 -13.37 29.45
C ARG A 261 2.02 -13.80 28.07
N ARG A 262 1.41 -12.89 27.32
CA ARG A 262 0.98 -13.10 25.94
C ARG A 262 2.17 -13.36 25.02
N CYS A 263 3.25 -12.60 25.15
CA CYS A 263 4.50 -12.81 24.43
C CYS A 263 5.12 -14.18 24.73
N LEU A 264 5.17 -14.61 26.00
CA LEU A 264 5.67 -15.96 26.35
C LEU A 264 4.81 -17.08 25.75
N ARG A 265 3.48 -16.94 25.75
CA ARG A 265 2.56 -17.89 25.09
C ARG A 265 2.73 -17.88 23.58
N LEU A 266 2.87 -16.71 22.98
CA LEU A 266 3.10 -16.54 21.54
C LEU A 266 4.42 -17.18 21.13
N ARG A 267 5.53 -16.93 21.83
CA ARG A 267 6.84 -17.57 21.59
C ARG A 267 6.76 -19.09 21.51
N ARG A 268 6.09 -19.72 22.49
CA ARG A 268 5.90 -21.18 22.51
C ARG A 268 5.06 -21.65 21.33
N THR A 269 3.97 -20.96 21.05
CA THR A 269 3.04 -21.32 19.96
C THR A 269 3.70 -21.18 18.60
N VAL A 270 4.43 -20.08 18.36
CA VAL A 270 5.17 -19.83 17.11
C VAL A 270 6.26 -20.87 16.92
N SER A 271 7.05 -21.15 17.97
CA SER A 271 8.08 -22.20 17.92
C SER A 271 7.47 -23.56 17.58
N GLU A 272 6.41 -23.98 18.27
CA GLU A 272 5.69 -25.23 17.97
C GLU A 272 5.14 -25.28 16.54
N CYS A 273 4.56 -24.18 16.07
CA CYS A 273 4.03 -24.06 14.71
C CYS A 273 5.15 -24.18 13.67
N PHE A 274 6.28 -23.50 13.85
CA PHE A 274 7.42 -23.57 12.93
C PHE A 274 8.01 -24.97 12.87
N TYR A 275 8.25 -25.62 14.01
CA TYR A 275 8.77 -26.99 14.04
C TYR A 275 7.79 -27.99 13.42
N SER A 276 6.50 -27.90 13.78
CA SER A 276 5.47 -28.77 13.22
C SER A 276 5.38 -28.58 11.72
N MET A 277 5.41 -27.35 11.21
CA MET A 277 5.38 -27.11 9.78
C MET A 277 6.64 -27.63 9.11
N LEU A 278 7.83 -27.32 9.63
CA LEU A 278 9.08 -27.76 9.05
C LEU A 278 9.14 -29.29 8.87
N ASP A 279 8.70 -30.06 9.88
CA ASP A 279 8.58 -31.53 9.79
C ASP A 279 7.70 -31.99 8.62
N HIS A 280 6.51 -31.39 8.47
CA HIS A 280 5.57 -31.78 7.42
C HIS A 280 6.05 -31.34 6.03
N TYR A 281 6.71 -30.19 5.94
CA TYR A 281 7.32 -29.71 4.70
C TYR A 281 8.48 -30.62 4.27
N ILE A 282 9.39 -31.01 5.18
CA ILE A 282 10.47 -31.97 4.88
C ILE A 282 9.91 -33.32 4.41
N ARG A 283 8.89 -33.86 5.09
CA ARG A 283 8.24 -35.13 4.66
C ARG A 283 7.57 -35.03 3.30
N ALA A 284 6.92 -33.91 3.02
CA ALA A 284 6.30 -33.67 1.73
C ALA A 284 7.37 -33.54 0.62
N GLN A 285 8.51 -32.89 0.90
CA GLN A 285 9.65 -32.83 -0.01
C GLN A 285 10.15 -34.23 -0.38
N HIS A 286 10.43 -35.10 0.60
CA HIS A 286 10.83 -36.50 0.38
C HIS A 286 9.83 -37.32 -0.45
N THR A 287 8.56 -36.94 -0.38
CA THR A 287 7.49 -37.61 -1.15
C THR A 287 7.39 -37.08 -2.59
N LEU A 288 7.63 -35.78 -2.79
CA LEU A 288 7.46 -35.09 -4.08
C LEU A 288 8.71 -35.14 -4.97
N GLU A 289 9.90 -35.09 -4.37
CA GLU A 289 11.16 -35.07 -5.10
C GLU A 289 11.33 -36.29 -6.04
N PRO A 290 11.06 -37.56 -5.62
CA PRO A 290 11.16 -38.72 -6.51
C PRO A 290 10.15 -38.72 -7.67
N LEU A 291 9.10 -37.90 -7.58
CA LEU A 291 8.03 -37.80 -8.57
C LEU A 291 8.32 -36.74 -9.65
N SER A 292 9.27 -35.86 -9.37
CA SER A 292 9.68 -34.74 -10.22
C SER A 292 10.72 -35.15 -11.27
N ASP A 293 10.78 -34.40 -12.37
CA ASP A 293 11.85 -34.59 -13.35
C ASP A 293 13.16 -33.97 -12.84
N SER A 294 14.13 -34.82 -12.49
CA SER A 294 15.46 -34.42 -11.99
C SER A 294 16.15 -33.34 -12.83
N SER A 295 15.97 -33.34 -14.16
CA SER A 295 16.59 -32.33 -15.02
C SER A 295 15.92 -30.96 -14.91
N ASN A 296 14.59 -30.93 -14.74
CA ASN A 296 13.86 -29.68 -14.57
C ASN A 296 13.96 -29.17 -13.15
N LEU A 297 13.99 -30.07 -12.16
CA LEU A 297 14.18 -29.69 -10.75
C LEU A 297 15.50 -28.96 -10.54
N ALA A 298 16.61 -29.49 -11.09
CA ALA A 298 17.92 -28.83 -11.03
C ALA A 298 17.87 -27.41 -11.62
N LYS A 299 17.22 -27.22 -12.78
CA LYS A 299 17.04 -25.89 -13.38
C LYS A 299 16.25 -24.94 -12.50
N TYR A 300 15.19 -25.41 -11.84
CA TYR A 300 14.42 -24.56 -10.93
C TYR A 300 15.21 -24.23 -9.67
N TYR A 301 16.02 -25.15 -9.14
CA TYR A 301 16.93 -24.84 -8.04
C TYR A 301 17.96 -23.79 -8.44
N ASP A 302 18.51 -23.85 -9.66
CA ASP A 302 19.41 -22.82 -10.19
C ASP A 302 18.70 -21.47 -10.39
N ILE A 303 17.49 -21.45 -10.97
CA ILE A 303 16.71 -20.22 -11.22
C ILE A 303 16.35 -19.50 -9.92
N TYR A 304 16.10 -20.26 -8.86
CA TYR A 304 15.62 -19.74 -7.59
C TYR A 304 16.68 -19.81 -6.49
N ASP A 305 17.97 -19.98 -6.81
CA ASP A 305 19.08 -19.97 -5.86
C ASP A 305 18.87 -20.90 -4.65
N ILE A 306 18.46 -22.15 -4.90
CA ILE A 306 18.26 -23.16 -3.84
C ILE A 306 19.45 -24.12 -3.82
N SER A 307 20.23 -24.08 -2.73
CA SER A 307 21.33 -25.03 -2.54
C SER A 307 20.81 -26.37 -1.98
N PRO A 308 21.08 -27.52 -2.63
CA PRO A 308 20.74 -28.83 -2.09
C PRO A 308 21.55 -29.16 -0.84
N GLU A 309 22.76 -28.59 -0.69
CA GLU A 309 23.59 -28.75 0.51
C GLU A 309 22.92 -28.09 1.72
N GLU A 310 22.38 -26.88 1.55
CA GLU A 310 21.64 -26.17 2.61
C GLU A 310 20.37 -26.93 3.03
N LEU A 311 19.67 -27.55 2.08
CA LEU A 311 18.49 -28.37 2.40
C LEU A 311 18.86 -29.61 3.24
N ALA A 312 19.99 -30.26 2.94
CA ALA A 312 20.50 -31.38 3.72
C ALA A 312 20.97 -30.94 5.13
N GLU A 313 21.56 -29.76 5.25
CA GLU A 313 21.91 -29.16 6.54
C GLU A 313 20.67 -28.85 7.38
N ILE A 314 19.58 -28.37 6.77
CA ILE A 314 18.31 -28.12 7.48
C ILE A 314 17.71 -29.42 8.00
N GLU A 315 17.73 -30.49 7.21
CA GLU A 315 17.21 -31.80 7.62
C GLU A 315 18.00 -32.40 8.77
N THR A 316 19.34 -32.37 8.69
CA THR A 316 20.21 -32.85 9.77
C THR A 316 20.04 -32.00 11.04
N ALA A 317 20.00 -30.67 10.91
CA ALA A 317 19.79 -29.77 12.03
C ALA A 317 18.36 -29.80 12.62
N PHE A 318 17.39 -30.41 11.93
CA PHE A 318 16.07 -30.68 12.49
C PHE A 318 16.09 -31.89 13.43
N GLY A 319 16.94 -32.89 13.15
CA GLY A 319 17.10 -34.10 13.97
C GLY A 319 17.77 -33.83 15.32
N ASP A 320 18.71 -32.89 15.36
CA ASP A 320 19.42 -32.46 16.57
C ASP A 320 18.61 -31.40 17.34
N ARG A 321 17.47 -31.83 17.91
CA ARG A 321 16.62 -30.97 18.74
C ARG A 321 17.24 -30.77 20.12
N GLU A 322 18.30 -29.98 20.20
CA GLU A 322 18.89 -29.59 21.49
C GLU A 322 19.20 -28.09 21.62
N THR A 323 18.92 -27.61 22.84
CA THR A 323 19.40 -26.39 23.51
C THR A 323 18.54 -25.13 23.46
N GLU A 324 18.76 -24.30 24.49
CA GLU A 324 17.89 -23.33 25.16
C GLU A 324 17.38 -22.15 24.29
N ASP A 325 17.73 -22.13 23.00
CA ASP A 325 17.55 -21.01 22.08
C ASP A 325 16.26 -21.09 21.22
N GLN A 326 15.49 -22.18 21.29
CA GLN A 326 14.30 -22.40 20.45
C GLN A 326 13.14 -21.39 20.65
N PHE A 327 13.19 -20.61 21.73
CA PHE A 327 12.22 -19.56 22.06
C PHE A 327 12.83 -18.15 21.99
N SER A 328 14.11 -18.04 21.63
CA SER A 328 14.77 -16.76 21.42
C SER A 328 14.32 -16.15 20.09
N LEU A 329 14.35 -14.82 19.99
CA LEU A 329 14.00 -14.12 18.75
C LEU A 329 14.88 -14.60 17.58
N ARG A 330 16.17 -14.84 17.85
CA ARG A 330 17.13 -15.38 16.89
C ARG A 330 16.73 -16.79 16.44
N GLY A 331 16.42 -17.68 17.38
CA GLY A 331 15.99 -19.04 17.06
C GLY A 331 14.71 -19.09 16.22
N LEU A 332 13.71 -18.24 16.54
CA LEU A 332 12.47 -18.13 15.77
C LEU A 332 12.72 -17.64 14.34
N ARG A 333 13.59 -16.63 14.15
CA ARG A 333 13.96 -16.13 12.81
C ARG A 333 14.69 -17.19 11.99
N THR A 334 15.63 -17.91 12.59
CA THR A 334 16.32 -19.02 11.92
C THR A 334 15.35 -20.10 11.48
N LEU A 335 14.43 -20.52 12.35
CA LEU A 335 13.41 -21.53 12.01
C LEU A 335 12.47 -21.06 10.89
N PHE A 336 12.09 -19.78 10.91
CA PHE A 336 11.26 -19.20 9.85
C PHE A 336 11.99 -19.19 8.49
N GLY A 337 13.28 -18.80 8.47
CA GLY A 337 14.10 -18.86 7.26
C GLY A 337 14.27 -20.29 6.72
N ARG A 338 14.49 -21.28 7.59
CA ARG A 338 14.55 -22.69 7.19
C ARG A 338 13.23 -23.19 6.59
N LEU A 339 12.11 -22.85 7.22
CA LEU A 339 10.77 -23.18 6.72
C LEU A 339 10.50 -22.55 5.35
N TYR A 340 10.92 -21.30 5.15
CA TYR A 340 10.83 -20.61 3.87
C TYR A 340 11.63 -21.35 2.79
N LEU A 341 12.89 -21.74 3.06
CA LEU A 341 13.74 -22.44 2.09
C LEU A 341 13.17 -23.82 1.70
N VAL A 342 12.71 -24.61 2.68
CA VAL A 342 12.09 -25.93 2.41
C VAL A 342 10.75 -25.78 1.67
N ARG A 343 9.95 -24.76 1.95
CA ARG A 343 8.75 -24.48 1.14
C ARG A 343 9.11 -24.14 -0.30
N LYS A 344 10.16 -23.33 -0.51
CA LYS A 344 10.66 -22.96 -1.82
C LYS A 344 11.10 -24.19 -2.63
N SER A 345 11.77 -25.14 -1.97
CA SER A 345 12.15 -26.41 -2.60
C SER A 345 10.94 -27.26 -2.99
N ILE A 346 9.89 -27.33 -2.16
CA ILE A 346 8.63 -28.02 -2.50
C ILE A 346 7.92 -27.38 -3.70
N LEU A 347 7.85 -26.05 -3.76
CA LEU A 347 7.26 -25.35 -4.89
C LEU A 347 8.02 -25.64 -6.19
N CYS A 348 9.35 -25.74 -6.13
CA CYS A 348 10.18 -26.20 -7.25
C CYS A 348 9.91 -27.66 -7.63
N CYS A 349 9.75 -28.56 -6.65
CA CYS A 349 9.35 -29.95 -6.91
C CYS A 349 8.01 -30.02 -7.64
N LEU A 350 7.03 -29.18 -7.26
CA LEU A 350 5.73 -29.08 -7.91
C LEU A 350 5.83 -28.54 -9.35
N LEU A 351 6.66 -27.52 -9.59
CA LEU A 351 6.94 -26.97 -10.92
C LEU A 351 7.66 -27.98 -11.83
N ALA A 352 8.46 -28.88 -11.26
CA ALA A 352 9.18 -29.93 -11.97
C ALA A 352 8.34 -31.20 -12.24
N LEU A 353 7.06 -31.25 -11.87
CA LEU A 353 6.18 -32.39 -12.14
C LEU A 353 5.78 -32.47 -13.62
N GLY A 354 6.05 -33.62 -14.26
CA GLY A 354 5.62 -33.87 -15.64
C GLY A 354 4.14 -34.26 -15.78
N ALA A 355 3.55 -33.94 -16.93
CA ALA A 355 2.20 -34.36 -17.34
C ALA A 355 2.23 -35.04 -18.72
N ASP A 356 2.43 -36.35 -18.76
CA ASP A 356 2.59 -37.13 -19.99
C ASP A 356 1.24 -37.60 -20.59
N GLY A 357 0.13 -37.35 -19.88
CA GLY A 357 -1.20 -37.89 -20.18
C GLY A 357 -1.29 -39.41 -19.96
N GLY A 358 -0.31 -39.99 -19.27
CA GLY A 358 -0.12 -41.42 -19.05
C GLY A 358 -0.91 -41.98 -17.86
N GLY A 359 -0.60 -43.22 -17.47
CA GLY A 359 -1.19 -43.85 -16.27
C GLY A 359 -0.45 -43.44 -14.99
N SER A 360 0.86 -43.24 -15.12
CA SER A 360 1.75 -42.68 -14.10
C SER A 360 1.36 -41.28 -13.67
N ASP A 361 0.75 -40.47 -14.55
CA ASP A 361 0.24 -39.14 -14.21
C ASP A 361 -0.82 -39.20 -13.11
N ILE A 362 -1.66 -40.24 -13.10
CA ILE A 362 -2.74 -40.35 -12.11
C ILE A 362 -2.13 -40.48 -10.72
N THR A 363 -1.16 -41.38 -10.54
CA THR A 363 -0.49 -41.59 -9.25
C THR A 363 0.36 -40.39 -8.87
N ARG A 364 1.12 -39.81 -9.83
CA ARG A 364 1.97 -38.64 -9.60
C ARG A 364 1.17 -37.45 -9.10
N TRP A 365 0.12 -37.06 -9.85
CA TRP A 365 -0.70 -35.90 -9.51
C TRP A 365 -1.66 -36.16 -8.35
N SER A 366 -2.09 -37.41 -8.10
CA SER A 366 -2.86 -37.73 -6.89
C SER A 366 -2.02 -37.53 -5.64
N THR A 367 -0.77 -38.00 -5.65
CA THR A 367 0.15 -37.79 -4.53
C THR A 367 0.47 -36.31 -4.37
N ALA A 368 0.71 -35.56 -5.45
CA ALA A 368 0.94 -34.12 -5.38
C ALA A 368 -0.25 -33.35 -4.78
N VAL A 369 -1.46 -33.64 -5.23
CA VAL A 369 -2.70 -33.04 -4.69
C VAL A 369 -2.88 -33.37 -3.21
N GLU A 370 -2.61 -34.60 -2.81
CA GLU A 370 -2.69 -35.02 -1.41
C GLU A 370 -1.68 -34.29 -0.53
N GLN A 371 -0.42 -34.18 -0.97
CA GLN A 371 0.60 -33.43 -0.24
C GLN A 371 0.25 -31.94 -0.14
N MET A 372 -0.20 -31.30 -1.24
CA MET A 372 -0.63 -29.89 -1.21
C MET A 372 -1.78 -29.69 -0.21
N ARG A 373 -2.81 -30.54 -0.23
CA ARG A 373 -3.94 -30.45 0.72
C ARG A 373 -3.51 -30.62 2.18
N ASN A 374 -2.64 -31.60 2.45
CA ASN A 374 -2.12 -31.82 3.79
C ASN A 374 -1.36 -30.57 4.28
N LEU A 375 -0.45 -30.04 3.46
CA LEU A 375 0.28 -28.81 3.78
C LEU A 375 -0.65 -27.61 3.97
N THR A 376 -1.69 -27.44 3.15
CA THR A 376 -2.69 -26.39 3.29
C THR A 376 -3.39 -26.45 4.64
N THR A 377 -3.82 -27.63 5.09
CA THR A 377 -4.51 -27.78 6.39
C THR A 377 -3.60 -27.44 7.57
N ILE A 378 -2.35 -27.91 7.55
CA ILE A 378 -1.39 -27.68 8.64
C ILE A 378 -0.95 -26.21 8.69
N THR A 379 -0.73 -25.59 7.52
CA THR A 379 -0.38 -24.18 7.39
C THR A 379 -1.53 -23.30 7.89
N GLY A 380 -2.77 -23.59 7.49
CA GLY A 380 -3.95 -22.86 7.93
C GLY A 380 -4.20 -22.99 9.44
N ASN A 381 -4.07 -24.19 10.01
CA ASN A 381 -4.19 -24.41 11.46
C ASN A 381 -3.12 -23.64 12.25
N SER A 382 -1.88 -23.61 11.75
CA SER A 382 -0.77 -22.90 12.38
C SER A 382 -0.94 -21.38 12.31
N MET A 383 -1.37 -20.86 11.15
CA MET A 383 -1.75 -19.46 10.96
C MET A 383 -2.84 -19.05 11.97
N GLN A 384 -3.95 -19.79 12.04
CA GLN A 384 -5.04 -19.49 12.97
C GLN A 384 -4.60 -19.50 14.44
N ARG A 385 -3.71 -20.43 14.84
CA ARG A 385 -3.17 -20.49 16.21
C ARG A 385 -2.36 -19.24 16.56
N MET A 386 -1.51 -18.76 15.66
CA MET A 386 -0.73 -17.53 15.86
C MET A 386 -1.63 -16.30 15.87
N THR A 387 -2.50 -16.16 14.87
CA THR A 387 -3.42 -15.02 14.73
C THR A 387 -4.39 -14.92 15.90
N ARG A 388 -4.86 -16.04 16.45
CA ARG A 388 -5.73 -16.04 17.64
C ARG A 388 -5.05 -15.41 18.87
N ILE A 389 -3.76 -15.64 19.06
CA ILE A 389 -2.99 -15.04 20.16
C ILE A 389 -2.66 -13.58 19.84
N LEU A 390 -2.39 -13.25 18.57
CA LEU A 390 -2.16 -11.87 18.09
C LEU A 390 -3.42 -10.98 18.08
N ASN A 391 -4.62 -11.57 18.06
CA ASN A 391 -5.89 -10.84 18.13
C ASN A 391 -6.55 -10.92 19.52
N GLU A 392 -5.86 -11.47 20.52
CA GLU A 392 -6.30 -11.53 21.91
C GLU A 392 -6.21 -10.11 22.54
N GLU A 393 -7.11 -9.18 22.15
CA GLU A 393 -7.40 -7.91 22.86
C GLU A 393 -8.85 -7.89 23.41
N ASP A 394 -8.99 -7.37 24.63
CA ASP A 394 -10.22 -6.96 25.36
C ASP A 394 -11.32 -7.95 25.81
N SER A 395 -11.33 -9.23 25.45
CA SER A 395 -12.43 -10.12 25.91
C SER A 395 -12.45 -10.44 27.42
N THR A 396 -11.33 -10.25 28.15
CA THR A 396 -11.33 -10.40 29.63
C THR A 396 -11.61 -9.10 30.38
N ALA A 397 -11.60 -7.95 29.69
CA ALA A 397 -12.02 -6.67 30.28
C ALA A 397 -13.54 -6.48 30.16
N ASP A 398 -14.17 -7.00 29.10
CA ASP A 398 -15.61 -6.82 28.84
C ASP A 398 -16.54 -7.88 29.44
N ALA A 399 -16.02 -8.91 30.13
CA ALA A 399 -16.83 -9.95 30.76
C ALA A 399 -17.17 -9.70 32.25
N ILE A 400 -16.84 -8.54 32.79
CA ILE A 400 -17.29 -8.12 34.13
C ILE A 400 -18.07 -6.82 33.95
N PRO A 401 -19.41 -6.80 34.15
CA PRO A 401 -20.13 -5.53 34.17
C PRO A 401 -19.46 -4.65 35.25
N PRO A 402 -19.18 -3.36 34.99
CA PRO A 402 -18.55 -2.52 35.98
C PRO A 402 -19.46 -2.49 37.21
N SER A 403 -19.09 -3.23 38.25
CA SER A 403 -19.67 -3.03 39.56
C SER A 403 -19.41 -1.55 39.89
N PRO A 404 -20.42 -0.80 40.36
CA PRO A 404 -20.22 0.59 40.74
C PRO A 404 -19.30 0.60 41.97
N LEU A 405 -18.00 0.63 41.74
CA LEU A 405 -17.02 0.78 42.80
C LEU A 405 -17.16 2.19 43.34
N PRO A 406 -17.22 2.35 44.68
CA PRO A 406 -17.48 3.62 45.31
C PRO A 406 -16.38 4.60 44.91
N THR A 407 -16.80 5.82 44.54
CA THR A 407 -15.92 6.95 44.25
C THR A 407 -14.78 6.98 45.25
N ALA A 408 -13.56 6.72 44.76
CA ALA A 408 -12.38 6.69 45.60
C ALA A 408 -12.25 8.07 46.25
N SER A 409 -12.03 8.11 47.57
CA SER A 409 -11.82 9.39 48.24
C SER A 409 -10.63 10.12 47.60
N PRO A 410 -10.63 11.47 47.55
CA PRO A 410 -9.56 12.25 46.93
C PRO A 410 -8.15 11.88 47.45
N GLY A 411 -8.05 11.41 48.70
CA GLY A 411 -6.80 10.92 49.28
C GLY A 411 -6.26 9.63 48.66
N LYS A 412 -7.14 8.70 48.28
CA LYS A 412 -6.74 7.42 47.64
C LYS A 412 -6.29 7.63 46.20
N GLU A 413 -6.86 8.62 45.52
CA GLU A 413 -6.47 9.04 44.17
C GLU A 413 -5.13 9.78 44.17
N ARG A 414 -4.89 10.65 45.17
CA ARG A 414 -3.59 11.29 45.39
C ARG A 414 -2.49 10.27 45.70
N LEU A 415 -2.75 9.24 46.50
CA LEU A 415 -1.78 8.14 46.75
C LEU A 415 -1.44 7.34 45.47
N ARG A 416 -2.44 7.08 44.61
CA ARG A 416 -2.21 6.44 43.30
C ARG A 416 -1.32 7.30 42.40
N SER A 417 -1.50 8.62 42.40
CA SER A 417 -0.63 9.53 41.63
C SER A 417 0.83 9.49 42.10
N GLN A 418 1.05 9.35 43.41
CA GLN A 418 2.41 9.24 43.98
C GLN A 418 3.06 7.90 43.62
N PHE A 419 2.29 6.81 43.63
CA PHE A 419 2.78 5.50 43.19
C PHE A 419 3.20 5.49 41.71
N ARG A 420 2.50 6.25 40.84
CA ARG A 420 2.89 6.42 39.42
C ARG A 420 4.23 7.12 39.26
N LYS A 421 4.53 8.12 40.09
CA LYS A 421 5.83 8.83 40.07
C LYS A 421 6.99 7.90 40.47
N LEU A 422 6.77 7.05 41.49
CA LEU A 422 7.77 6.07 41.92
C LEU A 422 8.04 5.00 40.86
N ASN A 423 7.01 4.58 40.13
CA ASN A 423 7.17 3.68 38.99
C ASN A 423 7.92 4.32 37.81
N SER A 424 7.73 5.63 37.56
CA SER A 424 8.51 6.38 36.56
C SER A 424 10.00 6.34 36.88
N LEU A 425 10.36 6.59 38.14
CA LEU A 425 11.74 6.52 38.62
C LEU A 425 12.33 5.11 38.46
N SER A 426 11.57 4.06 38.80
CA SER A 426 12.00 2.67 38.60
C SER A 426 12.27 2.33 37.14
N GLN A 427 11.45 2.85 36.22
CA GLN A 427 11.62 2.64 34.78
C GLN A 427 12.85 3.39 34.25
N GLY A 428 13.07 4.62 34.71
CA GLY A 428 14.24 5.40 34.35
C GLY A 428 15.56 4.79 34.83
N ILE A 429 15.59 4.19 36.04
CA ILE A 429 16.75 3.43 36.53
C ILE A 429 17.03 2.19 35.66
N ARG A 430 15.98 1.49 35.20
CA ARG A 430 16.14 0.34 34.29
C ARG A 430 16.67 0.75 32.91
N ALA A 431 16.19 1.86 32.36
CA ALA A 431 16.71 2.42 31.11
C ALA A 431 18.18 2.83 31.23
N LEU A 432 18.58 3.47 32.34
CA LEU A 432 19.97 3.80 32.63
C LEU A 432 20.85 2.55 32.71
N HIS A 433 20.37 1.51 33.40
CA HIS A 433 21.09 0.23 33.53
C HIS A 433 21.30 -0.45 32.16
N ALA A 434 20.28 -0.42 31.28
CA ALA A 434 20.40 -0.94 29.92
C ALA A 434 21.41 -0.15 29.09
N LYS A 435 21.35 1.18 29.12
CA LYS A 435 22.29 2.06 28.41
C LYS A 435 23.74 1.84 28.85
N MET A 436 23.97 1.66 30.15
CA MET A 436 25.29 1.33 30.72
C MET A 436 25.81 -0.02 30.22
N HIS A 437 24.92 -1.02 30.05
CA HIS A 437 25.29 -2.34 29.54
C HIS A 437 25.73 -2.29 28.08
N ILE A 438 24.99 -1.56 27.24
CA ILE A 438 25.30 -1.38 25.81
C ILE A 438 26.65 -0.67 25.64
N PHE A 439 26.89 0.40 26.39
CA PHE A 439 28.16 1.12 26.32
C PHE A 439 29.33 0.26 26.80
N LYS A 440 29.11 -0.59 27.80
CA LYS A 440 30.12 -1.56 28.23
C LYS A 440 30.43 -2.58 27.13
N GLU A 441 29.42 -3.14 26.47
CA GLU A 441 29.61 -4.09 25.35
C GLU A 441 30.29 -3.43 24.14
N ALA A 442 29.85 -2.22 23.76
CA ALA A 442 30.45 -1.45 22.68
C ALA A 442 31.92 -1.11 22.98
N SER A 443 32.24 -0.67 24.20
CA SER A 443 33.60 -0.37 24.62
C SER A 443 34.50 -1.61 24.68
N THR A 444 33.96 -2.80 24.97
CA THR A 444 34.74 -4.05 24.92
C THR A 444 35.02 -4.53 23.49
N GLY A 445 34.13 -4.23 22.53
CA GLY A 445 34.34 -4.56 21.12
C GLY A 445 35.32 -3.63 20.40
N ASP A 446 35.44 -2.38 20.85
CA ASP A 446 36.31 -1.36 20.23
C ASP A 446 37.76 -1.38 20.75
N LEU A 447 38.07 -2.21 21.76
CA LEU A 447 39.42 -2.33 22.34
C LEU A 447 40.46 -2.91 21.36
N ASP A 448 40.02 -3.50 20.24
CA ASP A 448 40.87 -4.07 19.19
C ASP A 448 41.24 -3.07 18.07
N ARG A 449 40.77 -1.81 18.10
CA ARG A 449 41.09 -0.78 17.09
C ARG A 449 42.26 0.12 17.51
N THR A 450 43.16 0.42 16.56
CA THR A 450 44.43 1.14 16.77
C THR A 450 44.34 2.65 16.99
N ASP A 451 43.17 3.28 16.76
CA ASP A 451 42.99 4.74 16.82
C ASP A 451 42.39 5.19 18.16
N THR A 452 43.27 5.57 19.08
CA THR A 452 42.92 5.89 20.48
C THR A 452 42.16 7.22 20.65
N SER A 453 42.26 8.15 19.70
CA SER A 453 41.65 9.48 19.82
C SER A 453 40.15 9.53 19.50
N GLU A 454 39.68 8.74 18.52
CA GLU A 454 38.25 8.63 18.20
C GLU A 454 37.49 7.83 19.27
N LEU A 455 38.16 6.84 19.86
CA LEU A 455 37.67 6.08 20.99
C LEU A 455 37.49 6.97 22.25
N GLU A 456 38.43 7.87 22.51
CA GLU A 456 38.34 8.79 23.66
C GLU A 456 37.18 9.79 23.52
N ALA A 457 36.95 10.32 22.31
CA ALA A 457 35.84 11.23 22.03
C ALA A 457 34.47 10.54 22.13
N THR A 458 34.35 9.31 21.61
CA THR A 458 33.11 8.51 21.71
C THR A 458 32.82 8.08 23.15
N LEU A 459 33.83 7.71 23.93
CA LEU A 459 33.67 7.40 25.36
C LEU A 459 33.25 8.63 26.18
N LEU A 460 33.80 9.81 25.87
CA LEU A 460 33.43 11.06 26.54
C LEU A 460 31.94 11.38 26.31
N THR A 461 31.48 11.32 25.06
CA THR A 461 30.06 11.58 24.71
C THR A 461 29.11 10.55 25.33
N GLN A 462 29.50 9.28 25.38
CA GLN A 462 28.74 8.24 26.08
C GLN A 462 28.63 8.50 27.59
N TYR A 463 29.72 8.94 28.23
CA TYR A 463 29.75 9.27 29.66
C TYR A 463 28.93 10.52 30.00
N GLU A 464 28.98 11.55 29.16
CA GLU A 464 28.11 12.74 29.29
C GLU A 464 26.64 12.37 29.17
N SER A 465 26.29 11.47 28.24
CA SER A 465 24.92 10.97 28.04
C SER A 465 24.39 10.14 29.21
N ILE A 466 25.25 9.40 29.92
CA ILE A 466 24.90 8.77 31.20
C ILE A 466 24.68 9.84 32.27
N GLY A 467 25.53 10.87 32.30
CA GLY A 467 25.44 11.97 33.24
C GLY A 467 24.12 12.77 33.12
N THR A 468 23.62 12.98 31.91
CA THR A 468 22.32 13.65 31.69
C THR A 468 21.15 12.83 32.23
N ASP A 469 21.17 11.50 32.03
CA ASP A 469 20.11 10.61 32.50
C ASP A 469 20.09 10.54 34.04
N ILE A 470 21.26 10.47 34.69
CA ILE A 470 21.37 10.52 36.16
C ILE A 470 20.83 11.84 36.70
N LYS A 471 21.15 12.98 36.07
CA LYS A 471 20.62 14.30 36.46
C LYS A 471 19.09 14.36 36.32
N SER A 472 18.55 13.82 35.22
CA SER A 472 17.10 13.73 35.00
C SER A 472 16.42 12.86 36.06
N LEU A 473 17.01 11.71 36.41
CA LEU A 473 16.47 10.83 37.45
C LEU A 473 16.51 11.47 38.83
N LEU A 474 17.59 12.19 39.14
CA LEU A 474 17.71 12.94 40.38
C LEU A 474 16.62 14.02 40.47
N GLN A 475 16.38 14.75 39.38
CA GLN A 475 15.34 15.77 39.31
C GLN A 475 13.93 15.17 39.46
N GLU A 476 13.64 14.04 38.83
CA GLU A 476 12.37 13.31 39.00
C GLU A 476 12.18 12.83 40.46
N TRP A 477 13.25 12.35 41.09
CA TRP A 477 13.23 11.95 42.50
C TRP A 477 13.00 13.15 43.43
N GLU A 478 13.69 14.28 43.21
CA GLU A 478 13.52 15.51 43.99
C GLU A 478 12.10 16.08 43.85
N ALA A 479 11.55 16.10 42.63
CA ALA A 479 10.16 16.51 42.38
C ALA A 479 9.14 15.57 43.06
N GLY A 480 9.41 14.27 43.05
CA GLY A 480 8.62 13.27 43.79
C GLY A 480 8.63 13.55 45.30
N LYS A 481 9.83 13.74 45.87
CA LYS A 481 10.04 14.04 47.29
C LYS A 481 9.38 15.36 47.71
N ALA A 482 9.54 16.42 46.92
CA ALA A 482 8.91 17.72 47.17
C ALA A 482 7.38 17.61 47.23
N SER A 483 6.79 16.81 46.32
CA SER A 483 5.35 16.57 46.29
C SER A 483 4.81 15.73 47.46
N LEU A 484 5.67 14.96 48.13
CA LEU A 484 5.32 14.26 49.38
C LEU A 484 5.40 15.21 50.58
N THR A 485 6.40 16.10 50.63
CA THR A 485 6.54 17.09 51.71
C THR A 485 5.44 18.16 51.70
N SER A 486 4.84 18.47 50.55
CA SER A 486 3.69 19.38 50.47
C SER A 486 2.40 18.77 51.05
N LEU A 487 2.32 17.44 51.15
CA LEU A 487 1.16 16.73 51.69
C LEU A 487 0.99 16.94 53.20
N ASP A 488 2.10 17.15 53.91
CA ASP A 488 2.15 17.34 55.36
C ASP A 488 1.70 18.75 55.79
N LYS A 489 1.64 19.70 54.85
CA LYS A 489 1.17 21.07 55.09
C LYS A 489 -0.35 21.24 54.95
N GLU A 490 -1.00 20.47 54.07
CA GLU A 490 -2.46 20.58 53.85
C GLU A 490 -3.31 19.89 54.93
N THR A 491 -2.77 18.86 55.61
CA THR A 491 -3.48 18.16 56.69
C THR A 491 -3.70 19.02 57.94
N ASN A 492 -2.93 20.10 58.12
CA ASN A 492 -3.02 20.99 59.27
C ASN A 492 -4.01 22.17 59.09
N SER A 493 -4.49 22.45 57.87
CA SER A 493 -5.37 23.62 57.62
C SER A 493 -6.88 23.31 57.57
N SER A 494 -7.30 22.03 57.54
CA SER A 494 -8.71 21.66 57.33
C SER A 494 -9.52 21.31 58.59
N ARG A 495 -9.32 22.02 59.72
CA ARG A 495 -10.24 21.98 60.88
C ARG A 495 -11.01 23.29 61.01
N SER A 496 -11.93 23.56 60.09
CA SER A 496 -13.08 24.43 60.35
C SER A 496 -14.26 24.01 59.46
N ARG A 497 -15.46 24.02 60.06
CA ARG A 497 -16.68 23.32 59.61
C ARG A 497 -17.73 24.37 59.21
N PRO A 498 -18.50 24.22 58.11
CA PRO A 498 -19.71 25.01 57.90
C PRO A 498 -21.00 24.16 57.98
N PRO A 499 -22.17 24.75 58.32
CA PRO A 499 -23.45 24.08 58.29
C PRO A 499 -24.18 24.24 56.94
N SER A 500 -25.14 23.33 56.77
CA SER A 500 -26.01 22.97 55.65
C SER A 500 -27.01 24.02 55.13
N GLY A 501 -27.35 23.96 53.82
CA GLY A 501 -28.53 24.62 53.24
C GLY A 501 -28.75 24.40 51.73
N LEU A 502 -29.51 23.36 51.39
CA LEU A 502 -30.50 23.15 50.30
C LEU A 502 -30.34 23.68 48.83
N PHE A 503 -30.46 22.68 47.92
CA PHE A 503 -31.10 22.58 46.58
C PHE A 503 -30.48 23.16 45.28
N PRO A 504 -30.52 22.39 44.15
CA PRO A 504 -29.97 22.78 42.85
C PRO A 504 -31.03 23.34 41.89
N LEU A 505 -30.63 24.34 41.09
CA LEU A 505 -31.36 24.81 39.92
C LEU A 505 -30.49 24.63 38.67
N SER A 506 -31.12 24.14 37.60
CA SER A 506 -30.56 23.81 36.28
C SER A 506 -29.99 25.02 35.53
N PRO A 507 -28.97 24.85 34.65
CA PRO A 507 -28.43 25.96 33.86
C PRO A 507 -29.15 26.13 32.50
N THR A 508 -29.46 27.37 32.16
CA THR A 508 -29.76 27.82 30.79
C THR A 508 -28.48 28.37 30.13
N PRO A 509 -28.37 28.38 28.79
CA PRO A 509 -27.12 28.65 28.10
C PRO A 509 -26.90 30.16 27.96
N SER A 510 -25.68 30.65 28.25
CA SER A 510 -25.24 31.98 27.86
C SER A 510 -23.97 31.90 27.03
N LEU A 511 -24.13 32.40 25.81
CA LEU A 511 -23.14 33.08 25.01
C LEU A 511 -22.21 33.97 25.85
N GLY A 512 -20.92 34.00 25.51
CA GLY A 512 -20.06 35.15 25.72
C GLY A 512 -18.90 34.98 26.70
N GLY A 513 -17.69 34.92 26.13
CA GLY A 513 -16.70 35.98 26.32
C GLY A 513 -16.21 36.25 27.73
N THR A 514 -15.00 35.80 28.00
CA THR A 514 -14.17 36.16 29.13
C THR A 514 -13.78 37.64 29.10
N THR A 515 -14.32 38.44 30.02
CA THR A 515 -13.56 39.54 30.67
C THR A 515 -14.09 39.73 32.09
N ALA A 516 -13.54 38.97 33.03
CA ALA A 516 -13.66 39.27 34.44
C ALA A 516 -12.73 40.45 34.75
N VAL A 517 -13.31 41.60 35.08
CA VAL A 517 -12.63 42.68 35.80
C VAL A 517 -13.44 42.93 37.06
N GLU A 518 -12.88 42.58 38.21
CA GLU A 518 -13.39 42.95 39.52
C GLU A 518 -13.34 44.47 39.68
N GLY A 519 -14.49 45.12 39.77
CA GLY A 519 -14.58 46.56 39.99
C GLY A 519 -15.97 46.95 40.50
N SER A 520 -16.02 47.81 41.51
CA SER A 520 -17.28 48.30 42.11
C SER A 520 -18.03 49.22 41.13
N PRO A 521 -19.38 49.23 41.11
CA PRO A 521 -20.18 50.05 40.18
C PRO A 521 -19.88 51.56 40.19
N SER A 522 -19.24 52.05 41.26
CA SER A 522 -18.81 53.44 41.41
C SER A 522 -17.54 53.80 40.62
N GLU A 523 -16.76 52.80 40.18
CA GLU A 523 -15.52 52.97 39.42
C GLU A 523 -15.75 53.06 37.90
N ALA A 524 -16.76 52.32 37.39
CA ALA A 524 -17.17 52.39 36.00
C ALA A 524 -17.80 53.76 35.62
N LEU A 525 -18.47 54.42 36.56
CA LEU A 525 -19.02 55.78 36.38
C LEU A 525 -17.95 56.88 36.43
N LYS A 526 -16.81 56.63 37.10
CA LYS A 526 -15.67 57.56 37.13
C LYS A 526 -14.82 57.53 35.86
N ALA A 527 -14.77 56.39 35.17
CA ALA A 527 -14.08 56.27 33.87
C ALA A 527 -14.83 56.93 32.70
N LEU A 528 -16.15 57.16 32.85
CA LEU A 528 -17.00 57.76 31.80
C LEU A 528 -17.07 59.29 31.85
N ASN A 529 -16.77 59.93 32.98
CA ASN A 529 -16.96 61.39 33.17
C ASN A 529 -15.68 62.24 33.17
N GLY A 530 -14.49 61.66 32.98
CA GLY A 530 -13.29 62.41 32.60
C GLY A 530 -12.96 63.66 33.42
N GLU A 531 -12.99 63.59 34.76
CA GLU A 531 -12.58 64.71 35.62
C GLU A 531 -11.23 64.48 36.32
N SER A 532 -10.36 65.48 36.15
CA SER A 532 -9.00 65.61 36.67
C SER A 532 -8.92 65.65 38.19
N ARG A 533 -8.04 64.82 38.78
CA ARG A 533 -7.65 64.89 40.21
C ARG A 533 -6.91 66.19 40.53
N PRO A 534 -7.19 66.86 41.66
CA PRO A 534 -6.24 67.78 42.28
C PRO A 534 -5.33 67.03 43.26
N VAL A 535 -4.08 67.48 43.34
CA VAL A 535 -3.04 67.03 44.26
C VAL A 535 -3.09 67.86 45.56
N SER A 536 -2.99 67.18 46.70
CA SER A 536 -2.51 67.69 47.99
C SER A 536 -1.74 66.52 48.61
N GLY A 537 -0.47 66.54 48.98
CA GLY A 537 0.43 67.62 49.41
C GLY A 537 1.06 67.16 50.74
N ILE A 538 2.32 67.56 51.00
CA ILE A 538 3.09 67.50 52.28
C ILE A 538 3.98 66.22 52.45
N ASN A 539 5.30 66.26 52.71
CA ASN A 539 6.31 67.32 52.90
C ASN A 539 7.75 66.73 52.94
N TYR A 540 8.71 67.49 52.37
CA TYR A 540 10.11 67.79 52.80
C TYR A 540 11.17 66.69 53.11
N ASN A 541 12.31 66.69 52.39
CA ASN A 541 13.53 67.49 52.69
C ASN A 541 14.76 67.13 51.79
N ILE A 542 15.37 68.18 51.18
CA ILE A 542 16.81 68.59 51.13
C ILE A 542 17.82 67.55 50.57
N ASP A 543 18.65 67.77 49.53
CA ASP A 543 19.60 68.88 49.31
C ASP A 543 20.11 69.00 47.84
N ASP A 544 20.72 70.16 47.56
CA ASP A 544 21.73 70.50 46.55
C ASP A 544 21.39 70.97 45.10
N ALA A 545 21.76 72.26 44.91
CA ALA A 545 22.25 72.99 43.73
C ALA A 545 21.25 73.54 42.68
N GLU A 546 20.89 74.81 42.88
CA GLU A 546 20.39 75.74 41.87
C GLU A 546 21.51 76.15 40.88
N GLU A 547 21.27 76.00 39.58
CA GLU A 547 21.81 76.92 38.56
C GLU A 547 20.67 77.39 37.65
N ILE A 548 20.53 78.71 37.60
CA ILE A 548 19.56 79.48 36.82
C ILE A 548 19.98 79.46 35.35
N PHE A 549 19.08 79.07 34.44
CA PHE A 549 19.25 79.39 33.01
C PHE A 549 17.99 80.02 32.40
N GLU A 550 18.17 81.29 32.06
CA GLU A 550 17.31 82.20 31.32
C GLU A 550 17.13 81.71 29.87
N ALA A 551 15.88 81.53 29.44
CA ALA A 551 15.55 81.07 28.10
C ALA A 551 15.66 82.21 27.08
N VAL A 552 16.81 82.31 26.40
CA VAL A 552 17.01 83.16 25.23
C VAL A 552 16.58 82.40 23.96
N ALA A 553 15.55 82.89 23.29
CA ALA A 553 15.14 82.42 21.97
C ALA A 553 16.18 82.82 20.91
N LEU A 554 16.84 81.83 20.30
CA LEU A 554 17.69 82.03 19.12
C LEU A 554 16.88 81.91 17.82
N PRO A 555 17.22 82.69 16.78
CA PRO A 555 16.37 82.87 15.60
C PRO A 555 16.38 81.66 14.67
N ALA A 556 15.20 81.35 14.16
CA ALA A 556 14.97 80.27 13.21
C ALA A 556 15.80 80.45 11.93
N ARG A 557 16.69 79.48 11.65
CA ARG A 557 17.30 79.33 10.32
C ARG A 557 16.22 78.85 9.34
N LYS A 558 15.91 79.72 8.37
CA LYS A 558 15.22 79.40 7.12
C LYS A 558 15.91 78.21 6.45
N ASN A 559 15.22 77.08 6.33
CA ASN A 559 15.32 76.16 5.19
C ASN A 559 13.98 75.46 4.97
N LYS A 560 13.15 76.11 4.15
CA LYS A 560 12.25 75.56 3.12
C LYS A 560 11.68 74.15 3.40
N ARG A 561 10.76 74.02 4.36
CA ARG A 561 9.76 72.93 4.32
C ARG A 561 8.67 73.34 3.33
N GLN A 562 8.70 72.79 2.12
CA GLN A 562 7.55 72.80 1.23
C GLN A 562 6.39 72.12 1.99
N SER A 563 5.33 72.87 2.28
CA SER A 563 4.11 72.27 2.81
C SER A 563 3.49 71.42 1.69
N LEU A 564 3.53 70.10 1.85
CA LEU A 564 2.86 69.14 0.97
C LEU A 564 1.46 69.67 0.63
N THR A 565 1.23 69.88 -0.66
CA THR A 565 -0.04 70.38 -1.19
C THR A 565 -1.16 69.39 -0.90
N ARG A 566 -2.42 69.83 -1.00
CA ARG A 566 -3.57 68.97 -0.68
C ARG A 566 -3.61 67.71 -1.56
N GLU A 567 -3.29 67.83 -2.86
CA GLU A 567 -3.17 66.65 -3.73
C GLU A 567 -2.05 65.72 -3.30
N GLU A 568 -0.90 66.26 -2.88
CA GLU A 568 0.27 65.49 -2.50
C GLU A 568 0.06 64.70 -1.19
N ARG A 569 -0.73 65.24 -0.25
CA ARG A 569 -1.19 64.48 0.93
C ARG A 569 -2.16 63.37 0.57
N ILE A 570 -3.08 63.62 -0.36
CA ILE A 570 -4.05 62.61 -0.80
C ILE A 570 -3.34 61.47 -1.52
N ALA A 571 -2.37 61.78 -2.38
CA ALA A 571 -1.53 60.78 -3.04
C ALA A 571 -0.75 59.94 -2.04
N ARG A 572 -0.15 60.56 -1.02
CA ARG A 572 0.63 59.87 0.01
C ARG A 572 -0.23 58.96 0.89
N VAL A 573 -1.43 59.40 1.29
CA VAL A 573 -2.39 58.56 2.04
C VAL A 573 -2.91 57.41 1.18
N LYS A 574 -3.08 57.63 -0.13
CA LYS A 574 -3.49 56.59 -1.08
C LYS A 574 -2.37 55.58 -1.32
N GLU A 575 -1.11 56.03 -1.38
CA GLU A 575 0.08 55.18 -1.44
C GLU A 575 0.29 54.39 -0.15
N ASP A 576 0.13 55.01 1.02
CA ASP A 576 0.20 54.31 2.31
C ASP A 576 -0.91 53.27 2.45
N ARG A 577 -2.15 53.60 2.04
CA ARG A 577 -3.23 52.60 1.97
C ARG A 577 -2.95 51.48 0.97
N ALA A 578 -2.36 51.79 -0.18
CA ALA A 578 -1.98 50.78 -1.16
C ALA A 578 -0.84 49.88 -0.65
N LYS A 579 0.16 50.44 0.05
CA LYS A 579 1.22 49.69 0.73
C LYS A 579 0.67 48.81 1.85
N GLN A 580 -0.28 49.33 2.63
CA GLN A 580 -0.87 48.59 3.75
C GLN A 580 -1.86 47.51 3.27
N ALA A 581 -2.56 47.74 2.15
CA ALA A 581 -3.34 46.72 1.46
C ALA A 581 -2.43 45.63 0.87
N ALA A 582 -1.37 46.01 0.15
CA ALA A 582 -0.40 45.06 -0.40
C ALA A 582 0.33 44.26 0.71
N ALA A 583 0.55 44.86 1.88
CA ALA A 583 1.11 44.14 3.04
C ALA A 583 0.12 43.13 3.63
N ARG A 584 -1.18 43.44 3.65
CA ARG A 584 -2.23 42.49 4.08
C ARG A 584 -2.44 41.37 3.08
N ASP A 585 -2.52 41.70 1.79
CA ASP A 585 -2.63 40.70 0.71
C ASP A 585 -1.43 39.73 0.76
N ARG A 586 -0.25 40.22 1.14
CA ARG A 586 0.96 39.40 1.31
C ARG A 586 0.92 38.49 2.54
N THR A 587 0.33 38.92 3.66
CA THR A 587 0.13 38.06 4.83
C THR A 587 -0.95 37.01 4.58
N ASP A 588 -2.03 37.38 3.88
CA ASP A 588 -3.15 36.49 3.58
C ASP A 588 -2.75 35.40 2.56
N ALA A 589 -1.83 35.70 1.64
CA ALA A 589 -1.26 34.69 0.73
C ALA A 589 -0.44 33.62 1.46
N ASN A 590 0.28 33.98 2.53
CA ASN A 590 1.16 33.06 3.24
C ASN A 590 0.41 32.08 4.16
N THR A 591 -0.72 32.48 4.75
CA THR A 591 -1.56 31.59 5.58
C THR A 591 -2.45 30.67 4.75
N HIS A 592 -2.78 31.04 3.51
CA HIS A 592 -3.55 30.20 2.59
C HIS A 592 -2.79 28.92 2.17
N MET A 593 -1.46 29.03 1.98
CA MET A 593 -0.64 27.94 1.46
C MET A 593 -0.52 26.75 2.43
N LEU A 594 -0.48 26.99 3.75
CA LEU A 594 -0.47 25.90 4.74
C LEU A 594 -1.74 25.05 4.62
N LYS A 595 -2.90 25.70 4.53
CA LYS A 595 -4.19 25.02 4.37
C LYS A 595 -4.26 24.28 3.04
N GLU A 596 -3.78 24.89 1.95
CA GLU A 596 -3.70 24.23 0.65
C GLU A 596 -2.82 22.98 0.70
N LEU A 597 -1.61 23.08 1.28
CA LEU A 597 -0.70 21.94 1.41
C LEU A 597 -1.27 20.85 2.31
N GLU A 598 -1.86 21.19 3.46
CA GLU A 598 -2.49 20.23 4.36
C GLU A 598 -3.63 19.48 3.65
N MET A 599 -4.49 20.21 2.95
CA MET A 599 -5.61 19.61 2.22
C MET A 599 -5.13 18.76 1.02
N VAL A 600 -4.06 19.16 0.33
CA VAL A 600 -3.47 18.36 -0.75
C VAL A 600 -2.91 17.06 -0.17
N VAL A 601 -2.11 17.14 0.89
CA VAL A 601 -1.53 15.97 1.58
C VAL A 601 -2.65 15.04 2.07
N ASP A 602 -3.71 15.57 2.67
CA ASP A 602 -4.86 14.79 3.14
C ASP A 602 -5.61 14.08 2.00
N ALA A 603 -5.65 14.69 0.80
CA ALA A 603 -6.25 14.10 -0.39
C ALA A 603 -5.40 12.97 -1.01
N ILE A 604 -4.07 13.06 -0.96
CA ILE A 604 -3.16 12.13 -1.63
C ILE A 604 -2.67 10.97 -0.74
N LYS A 605 -2.62 11.14 0.59
CA LYS A 605 -2.03 10.16 1.53
C LYS A 605 -2.66 8.76 1.49
N ASP A 606 -3.91 8.65 1.05
CA ASP A 606 -4.63 7.37 0.98
C ASP A 606 -4.42 6.68 -0.38
N LEU A 607 -3.83 7.39 -1.34
CA LEU A 607 -3.48 6.90 -2.67
C LEU A 607 -2.01 6.46 -2.74
N VAL A 608 -1.13 7.26 -2.11
CA VAL A 608 0.32 7.10 -2.14
C VAL A 608 0.86 7.30 -0.72
N GLN A 609 1.76 6.41 -0.29
CA GLN A 609 2.40 6.50 1.02
C GLN A 609 3.67 7.36 0.98
N TYR A 610 4.50 7.18 -0.05
CA TYR A 610 5.79 7.84 -0.21
C TYR A 610 5.82 8.58 -1.55
N CYS A 611 6.27 9.83 -1.56
CA CYS A 611 6.35 10.62 -2.78
C CYS A 611 7.55 11.58 -2.74
N ASN A 612 8.07 11.92 -3.93
CA ASN A 612 9.01 13.03 -4.06
C ASN A 612 8.27 14.33 -4.32
N PHE A 613 8.65 15.36 -3.56
CA PHE A 613 8.34 16.75 -3.88
C PHE A 613 9.52 17.34 -4.65
N ASP A 614 9.33 17.55 -5.94
CA ASP A 614 10.35 18.15 -6.81
C ASP A 614 10.28 19.67 -6.69
N CYS A 615 11.26 20.24 -6.00
CA CYS A 615 11.41 21.68 -5.91
C CYS A 615 12.26 22.17 -7.09
N ASN A 616 11.77 23.14 -7.85
CA ASN A 616 12.48 23.80 -8.95
C ASN A 616 12.18 25.31 -8.97
N ASP A 617 12.77 26.05 -9.90
CA ASP A 617 12.53 27.50 -10.04
C ASP A 617 11.06 27.87 -10.34
N SER A 618 10.32 26.99 -11.00
CA SER A 618 8.90 27.18 -11.33
C SER A 618 7.96 26.95 -10.15
N GLY A 619 8.39 26.19 -9.13
CA GLY A 619 7.59 25.86 -7.95
C GLY A 619 7.85 24.46 -7.39
N ILE A 620 6.86 23.92 -6.68
CA ILE A 620 6.90 22.57 -6.11
C ILE A 620 5.96 21.69 -6.91
N ALA A 621 6.50 20.63 -7.50
CA ALA A 621 5.74 19.61 -8.20
C ALA A 621 5.77 18.30 -7.41
N LEU A 622 4.72 17.49 -7.59
CA LEU A 622 4.68 16.12 -7.08
C LEU A 622 3.96 15.29 -8.12
N GLN A 623 4.57 14.18 -8.50
CA GLN A 623 3.94 13.19 -9.35
C GLN A 623 4.08 11.84 -8.66
N ALA A 624 3.02 11.02 -8.59
CA ALA A 624 3.13 9.66 -8.04
C ALA A 624 2.04 8.73 -8.58
N MET A 625 2.37 7.44 -8.66
CA MET A 625 1.42 6.37 -8.97
C MET A 625 0.98 5.65 -7.70
N ASP A 626 -0.26 5.14 -7.71
CA ASP A 626 -0.74 4.26 -6.66
C ASP A 626 -0.09 2.86 -6.74
N ASN A 627 -0.21 2.06 -5.68
CA ASN A 627 0.39 0.72 -5.61
C ASN A 627 -0.10 -0.25 -6.71
N SER A 628 -1.26 0.02 -7.33
CA SER A 628 -1.79 -0.80 -8.43
C SER A 628 -1.41 -0.29 -9.83
N HIS A 629 -0.75 0.87 -9.92
CA HIS A 629 -0.43 1.55 -11.17
C HIS A 629 -1.65 1.84 -12.07
N VAL A 630 -2.82 2.07 -11.46
CA VAL A 630 -4.09 2.38 -12.16
C VAL A 630 -4.41 3.87 -12.06
N ALA A 631 -3.96 4.53 -10.98
CA ALA A 631 -4.17 5.95 -10.74
C ALA A 631 -2.84 6.70 -10.60
N LEU A 632 -2.76 7.86 -11.22
CA LEU A 632 -1.62 8.78 -11.12
C LEU A 632 -2.10 10.11 -10.55
N VAL A 633 -1.36 10.65 -9.59
CA VAL A 633 -1.56 12.00 -9.06
C VAL A 633 -0.45 12.91 -9.58
N SER A 634 -0.83 14.11 -9.99
CA SER A 634 0.06 15.18 -10.42
C SER A 634 -0.37 16.48 -9.75
N MET A 635 0.49 17.04 -8.91
CA MET A 635 0.30 18.31 -8.22
C MET A 635 1.35 19.29 -8.72
N LEU A 636 0.94 20.54 -8.93
CA LEU A 636 1.83 21.66 -9.19
C LEU A 636 1.41 22.86 -8.34
N LEU A 637 2.33 23.36 -7.52
CA LEU A 637 2.22 24.63 -6.79
C LEU A 637 3.25 25.60 -7.38
N LYS A 638 2.80 26.68 -8.02
CA LYS A 638 3.71 27.64 -8.67
C LYS A 638 4.45 28.47 -7.64
N ALA A 639 5.67 28.89 -7.98
CA ALA A 639 6.50 29.78 -7.17
C ALA A 639 5.79 31.08 -6.76
N GLU A 640 4.89 31.59 -7.62
CA GLU A 640 4.06 32.78 -7.35
C GLU A 640 3.14 32.63 -6.14
N GLY A 641 2.82 31.39 -5.73
CA GLY A 641 2.02 31.10 -4.55
C GLY A 641 2.77 31.24 -3.22
N PHE A 642 4.10 31.34 -3.23
CA PHE A 642 4.92 31.34 -2.03
C PHE A 642 5.60 32.71 -1.80
N SER A 643 5.68 33.18 -0.55
CA SER A 643 6.41 34.40 -0.20
C SER A 643 7.27 34.22 1.07
N PRO A 644 8.62 34.16 0.95
CA PRO A 644 9.44 34.09 -0.27
C PRO A 644 9.60 32.64 -0.79
N TYR A 645 9.71 32.48 -2.12
CA TYR A 645 10.17 31.25 -2.75
C TYR A 645 11.65 31.37 -3.16
N ARG A 646 12.49 30.40 -2.78
CA ARG A 646 13.87 30.31 -3.24
C ARG A 646 14.25 28.85 -3.39
N CYS A 647 14.60 28.45 -4.61
CA CYS A 647 15.12 27.14 -4.94
C CYS A 647 16.41 27.36 -5.75
N ASP A 648 17.57 27.10 -5.12
CA ASP A 648 18.87 27.37 -5.76
C ASP A 648 19.27 26.24 -6.73
N ARG A 649 18.79 25.03 -6.47
CA ARG A 649 18.99 23.82 -7.28
C ARG A 649 17.74 22.97 -7.25
N ASN A 650 17.51 22.23 -8.33
CA ASN A 650 16.43 21.27 -8.37
C ASN A 650 16.74 20.13 -7.39
N ILE A 651 15.91 19.99 -6.36
CA ILE A 651 16.12 19.02 -5.28
C ILE A 651 14.82 18.22 -5.11
N PRO A 652 14.85 16.89 -5.28
CA PRO A 652 13.74 16.01 -4.92
C PRO A 652 13.75 15.80 -3.40
N ILE A 653 12.60 16.03 -2.76
CA ILE A 653 12.42 15.84 -1.33
C ILE A 653 11.48 14.64 -1.11
N GLY A 654 12.07 13.48 -0.82
CA GLY A 654 11.31 12.24 -0.58
C GLY A 654 10.77 12.17 0.83
N ILE A 655 9.44 12.19 0.99
CA ILE A 655 8.76 12.25 2.29
C ILE A 655 7.69 11.16 2.40
N ASP A 656 7.60 10.54 3.59
CA ASP A 656 6.42 9.77 4.00
C ASP A 656 5.24 10.71 4.30
N LEU A 657 4.20 10.63 3.48
CA LEU A 657 3.01 11.48 3.59
C LEU A 657 2.28 11.29 4.93
N VAL A 658 2.38 10.12 5.55
CA VAL A 658 1.82 9.86 6.89
C VAL A 658 2.55 10.67 7.96
N SER A 659 3.88 10.72 7.87
CA SER A 659 4.71 11.53 8.76
C SER A 659 4.51 13.02 8.54
N LEU A 660 4.43 13.47 7.28
CA LEU A 660 4.11 14.85 6.92
C LEU A 660 2.75 15.28 7.48
N THR A 661 1.72 14.44 7.33
CA THR A 661 0.37 14.73 7.87
C THR A 661 0.39 14.92 9.39
N LYS A 662 1.19 14.14 10.14
CA LYS A 662 1.31 14.28 11.60
C LYS A 662 1.93 15.61 12.00
N VAL A 663 2.92 16.07 11.24
CA VAL A 663 3.59 17.36 11.49
C VAL A 663 2.69 18.53 11.11
N LEU A 664 2.02 18.47 9.96
CA LEU A 664 1.07 19.51 9.53
C LEU A 664 -0.08 19.69 10.52
N ARG A 665 -0.56 18.60 11.16
CA ARG A 665 -1.58 18.67 12.23
C ARG A 665 -1.15 19.41 13.49
N ALA A 666 0.14 19.66 13.68
CA ALA A 666 0.63 20.44 14.81
C ALA A 666 0.50 21.95 14.59
N ALA A 667 0.29 22.37 13.33
CA ALA A 667 0.11 23.76 12.95
C ALA A 667 -1.30 24.26 13.27
N GLN A 668 -1.44 25.56 13.50
CA GLN A 668 -2.73 26.24 13.50
C GLN A 668 -3.07 26.75 12.10
N ASN A 669 -4.36 26.91 11.83
CA ASN A 669 -4.90 27.37 10.55
C ASN A 669 -4.37 28.72 10.04
N GLU A 670 -3.85 29.56 10.94
CA GLU A 670 -3.33 30.89 10.62
C GLU A 670 -1.80 30.97 10.78
N ASP A 671 -1.14 29.83 10.97
CA ASP A 671 0.32 29.79 11.06
C ASP A 671 0.94 29.88 9.66
N ILE A 672 2.10 30.54 9.58
CA ILE A 672 2.91 30.62 8.37
C ILE A 672 3.84 29.41 8.36
N LEU A 673 3.72 28.57 7.32
CA LEU A 673 4.62 27.44 7.08
C LEU A 673 5.82 27.88 6.25
N THR A 674 7.02 27.61 6.77
CA THR A 674 8.28 27.73 6.03
C THR A 674 8.94 26.36 5.91
N LEU A 675 9.22 25.94 4.67
CA LEU A 675 9.97 24.72 4.35
C LEU A 675 11.43 25.07 4.10
N LYS A 676 12.35 24.39 4.76
CA LYS A 676 13.80 24.55 4.57
C LYS A 676 14.46 23.18 4.38
N ALA A 677 15.30 23.08 3.36
CA ALA A 677 16.12 21.92 3.08
C ALA A 677 17.49 22.39 2.56
N ASP A 678 18.55 21.68 2.92
CA ASP A 678 19.90 21.90 2.40
C ASP A 678 20.08 21.29 0.99
N ASP A 679 21.20 21.55 0.33
CA ASP A 679 21.51 21.04 -1.03
C ASP A 679 21.54 19.50 -1.13
N SER A 680 21.93 18.83 -0.04
CA SER A 680 21.91 17.35 0.11
C SER A 680 21.20 17.02 1.41
N PRO A 681 19.86 17.12 1.44
CA PRO A 681 19.13 17.10 2.70
C PRO A 681 18.93 15.65 3.17
N ASP A 682 19.40 15.34 4.37
CA ASP A 682 18.97 14.13 5.10
C ASP A 682 17.62 14.37 5.82
N VAL A 683 17.27 15.64 6.02
CA VAL A 683 16.14 16.13 6.81
C VAL A 683 15.56 17.37 6.15
N VAL A 684 14.23 17.50 6.14
CA VAL A 684 13.53 18.74 5.83
C VAL A 684 12.99 19.36 7.12
N ASN A 685 13.19 20.66 7.26
CA ASN A 685 12.77 21.45 8.40
C ASN A 685 11.48 22.21 8.06
N LEU A 686 10.45 22.02 8.89
CA LEU A 686 9.16 22.69 8.82
C LEU A 686 9.04 23.66 10.00
N MET A 687 9.00 24.96 9.70
CA MET A 687 8.79 26.00 10.70
C MET A 687 7.38 26.56 10.60
N PHE A 688 6.66 26.54 11.71
CA PHE A 688 5.35 27.17 11.86
C PHE A 688 5.47 28.40 12.74
N GLU A 689 5.11 29.56 12.19
CA GLU A 689 5.13 30.84 12.89
C GLU A 689 3.71 31.40 13.06
N SER A 690 3.31 31.63 14.31
CA SER A 690 2.01 32.21 14.63
C SER A 690 2.11 33.73 14.79
N ALA A 691 1.46 34.48 13.90
CA ALA A 691 1.49 35.94 13.92
C ALA A 691 0.83 36.57 15.17
N GLU A 692 -0.12 35.87 15.80
CA GLU A 692 -0.85 36.37 16.97
C GLU A 692 -0.14 36.10 18.30
N THR A 693 0.50 34.93 18.41
CA THR A 693 1.05 34.43 19.69
C THR A 693 2.57 34.49 19.77
N ASP A 694 3.24 34.95 18.69
CA ASP A 694 4.70 34.95 18.55
C ASP A 694 5.31 33.57 18.83
N ARG A 695 4.52 32.51 18.56
CA ARG A 695 4.90 31.13 18.79
C ARG A 695 5.60 30.60 17.55
N LEU A 696 6.82 30.12 17.74
CA LEU A 696 7.60 29.40 16.73
C LEU A 696 7.63 27.91 17.07
N SER A 697 7.21 27.07 16.13
CA SER A 697 7.31 25.60 16.26
C SER A 697 8.13 25.05 15.10
N GLU A 698 9.18 24.29 15.40
CA GLU A 698 10.13 23.76 14.43
C GLU A 698 10.10 22.23 14.47
N TYR A 699 9.97 21.60 13.30
CA TYR A 699 9.87 20.15 13.15
C TYR A 699 10.79 19.66 12.04
N ASP A 700 11.61 18.68 12.40
CA ASP A 700 12.54 18.03 11.48
C ASP A 700 11.98 16.67 11.04
N ILE A 701 11.77 16.49 9.74
CA ILE A 701 11.32 15.23 9.13
C ILE A 701 12.48 14.63 8.36
N LYS A 702 12.82 13.37 8.68
CA LYS A 702 13.83 12.61 7.93
C LYS A 702 13.34 12.33 6.51
N LEU A 703 14.21 12.58 5.55
CA LEU A 703 13.96 12.31 4.15
C LEU A 703 14.27 10.85 3.83
N MET A 704 13.68 10.39 2.72
CA MET A 704 13.85 9.06 2.18
C MET A 704 14.32 9.16 0.74
N ASP A 705 15.26 8.30 0.36
CA ASP A 705 15.61 8.11 -1.04
C ASP A 705 14.52 7.26 -1.69
N ILE A 706 13.70 7.90 -2.52
CA ILE A 706 12.63 7.25 -3.27
C ILE A 706 13.00 7.30 -4.74
N ASP A 707 13.29 6.14 -5.31
CA ASP A 707 13.49 5.98 -6.75
C ASP A 707 12.15 6.14 -7.45
N GLN A 708 11.95 7.29 -8.11
CA GLN A 708 10.68 7.62 -8.76
C GLN A 708 10.88 7.87 -10.25
N GLU A 709 10.17 7.10 -11.07
CA GLU A 709 10.11 7.33 -12.52
C GLU A 709 9.14 8.48 -12.83
N HIS A 710 9.67 9.60 -13.31
CA HIS A 710 8.85 10.69 -13.82
C HIS A 710 8.21 10.31 -15.15
N LEU A 711 6.87 10.31 -15.18
CA LEU A 711 6.10 10.02 -16.38
C LEU A 711 5.79 11.32 -17.11
N ALA A 712 6.30 11.46 -18.33
CA ALA A 712 5.93 12.59 -19.18
C ALA A 712 4.46 12.45 -19.59
N ILE A 713 3.61 13.39 -19.13
CA ILE A 713 2.19 13.44 -19.49
C ILE A 713 2.06 14.25 -20.78
N PRO A 714 1.64 13.65 -21.91
CA PRO A 714 1.46 14.37 -23.15
C PRO A 714 0.24 15.31 -23.07
N GLU A 715 0.29 16.43 -23.80
CA GLU A 715 -0.88 17.29 -24.00
C GLU A 715 -1.87 16.57 -24.93
N THR A 716 -2.94 16.00 -24.36
CA THR A 716 -3.98 15.29 -25.09
C THR A 716 -5.26 16.11 -25.22
N GLU A 717 -5.87 16.09 -26.39
CA GLU A 717 -7.22 16.63 -26.57
C GLU A 717 -8.26 15.67 -26.01
N TYR A 718 -9.16 16.18 -25.15
CA TYR A 718 -10.24 15.41 -24.57
C TYR A 718 -11.53 15.55 -25.39
N ALA A 719 -12.28 14.46 -25.51
CA ALA A 719 -13.54 14.43 -26.25
C ALA A 719 -14.69 15.11 -25.51
N ALA A 720 -14.66 15.08 -24.18
CA ALA A 720 -15.62 15.81 -23.34
C ALA A 720 -14.90 16.42 -22.13
N THR A 721 -15.19 17.68 -21.83
CA THR A 721 -14.75 18.38 -20.61
C THR A 721 -15.97 18.88 -19.86
N VAL A 722 -16.09 18.50 -18.59
CA VAL A 722 -17.25 18.76 -17.74
C VAL A 722 -16.79 19.47 -16.49
N GLU A 723 -17.22 20.71 -16.33
CA GLU A 723 -16.98 21.49 -15.11
C GLU A 723 -18.25 21.48 -14.27
N MET A 724 -18.14 21.07 -13.01
CA MET A 724 -19.28 21.00 -12.09
C MET A 724 -18.86 21.33 -10.66
N PRO A 725 -19.83 21.58 -9.74
CA PRO A 725 -19.52 21.77 -8.34
C PRO A 725 -18.89 20.51 -7.73
N SER A 726 -17.75 20.68 -7.05
CA SER A 726 -16.98 19.57 -6.46
C SER A 726 -17.77 18.82 -5.38
N ALA A 727 -18.65 19.52 -4.65
CA ALA A 727 -19.55 18.95 -3.65
C ALA A 727 -20.61 18.02 -4.27
N GLU A 728 -21.12 18.36 -5.45
CA GLU A 728 -22.11 17.54 -6.15
C GLU A 728 -21.46 16.26 -6.69
N PHE A 729 -20.27 16.38 -7.29
CA PHE A 729 -19.48 15.23 -7.74
C PHE A 729 -19.15 14.26 -6.59
N GLN A 730 -18.73 14.81 -5.43
CA GLN A 730 -18.45 14.02 -4.23
C GLN A 730 -19.69 13.27 -3.73
N ARG A 731 -20.86 13.92 -3.74
CA ARG A 731 -22.12 13.29 -3.35
C ARG A 731 -22.48 12.14 -4.28
N ILE A 732 -22.38 12.35 -5.60
CA ILE A 732 -22.68 11.32 -6.61
C ILE A 732 -21.76 10.11 -6.44
N CYS A 733 -20.45 10.32 -6.27
CA CYS A 733 -19.51 9.22 -6.09
C CYS A 733 -19.81 8.41 -4.81
N ARG A 734 -20.14 9.09 -3.70
CA ARG A 734 -20.51 8.40 -2.44
C ARG A 734 -21.81 7.62 -2.57
N ASP A 735 -22.84 8.20 -3.18
CA ASP A 735 -24.16 7.59 -3.34
C ASP A 735 -24.08 6.34 -4.24
N LEU A 736 -23.33 6.40 -5.34
CA LEU A 736 -23.17 5.28 -6.27
C LEU A 736 -22.25 4.18 -5.71
N ASN A 737 -21.25 4.52 -4.89
CA ASN A 737 -20.34 3.56 -4.25
C ASN A 737 -21.06 2.63 -3.26
N ALA A 738 -22.22 3.03 -2.73
CA ALA A 738 -23.05 2.17 -1.89
C ALA A 738 -23.80 1.08 -2.70
N LEU A 739 -23.92 1.24 -4.03
CA LEU A 739 -24.67 0.34 -4.90
C LEU A 739 -23.77 -0.59 -5.71
N SER A 740 -22.63 -0.10 -6.19
CA SER A 740 -21.70 -0.85 -7.04
C SER A 740 -20.27 -0.32 -6.86
N GLU A 741 -19.28 -1.14 -7.20
CA GLU A 741 -17.87 -0.75 -7.20
C GLU A 741 -17.44 -0.02 -8.49
N SER A 742 -18.30 -0.02 -9.51
CA SER A 742 -18.01 0.57 -10.82
C SER A 742 -19.08 1.57 -11.25
N VAL A 743 -18.66 2.65 -11.90
CA VAL A 743 -19.56 3.66 -12.49
C VAL A 743 -19.24 3.84 -13.96
N VAL A 744 -20.29 3.89 -14.78
CA VAL A 744 -20.23 4.32 -16.17
C VAL A 744 -20.50 5.81 -16.21
N ILE A 745 -19.54 6.59 -16.70
CA ILE A 745 -19.66 8.03 -16.94
C ILE A 745 -19.90 8.22 -18.43
N GLU A 746 -21.09 8.69 -18.78
CA GLU A 746 -21.55 8.91 -20.13
C GLU A 746 -21.78 10.41 -20.37
N ALA A 747 -21.01 11.01 -21.28
CA ALA A 747 -21.16 12.40 -21.69
C ALA A 747 -21.86 12.46 -23.06
N THR A 748 -23.04 13.10 -23.11
CA THR A 748 -23.83 13.29 -24.33
C THR A 748 -24.26 14.74 -24.48
N LYS A 749 -24.95 15.06 -25.59
CA LYS A 749 -25.57 16.38 -25.80
C LYS A 749 -26.66 16.70 -24.78
N GLU A 750 -27.27 15.69 -24.15
CA GLU A 750 -28.31 15.91 -23.15
C GLU A 750 -27.76 16.26 -21.76
N GLY A 751 -26.48 15.94 -21.52
CA GLY A 751 -25.81 16.12 -20.25
C GLY A 751 -24.83 14.98 -19.95
N VAL A 752 -24.36 14.96 -18.71
CA VAL A 752 -23.47 13.91 -18.19
C VAL A 752 -24.27 13.00 -17.27
N LYS A 753 -24.18 11.70 -17.52
CA LYS A 753 -24.88 10.66 -16.80
C LYS A 753 -23.90 9.75 -16.11
N PHE A 754 -24.09 9.56 -14.82
CA PHE A 754 -23.39 8.60 -13.99
C PHE A 754 -24.33 7.44 -13.72
N SER A 755 -24.00 6.24 -14.20
CA SER A 755 -24.82 5.04 -13.99
C SER A 755 -24.01 3.92 -13.39
N CYS A 756 -24.61 3.17 -12.47
CA CYS A 756 -24.02 1.97 -11.89
C CYS A 756 -25.05 0.83 -11.86
N SER A 757 -24.55 -0.41 -11.93
CA SER A 757 -25.33 -1.63 -11.75
C SER A 757 -24.60 -2.49 -10.74
N GLY A 758 -25.29 -2.94 -9.70
CA GLY A 758 -24.75 -3.87 -8.71
C GLY A 758 -25.84 -4.82 -8.19
N ASP A 759 -25.47 -5.68 -7.26
CA ASP A 759 -26.34 -6.78 -6.77
C ASP A 759 -27.58 -6.27 -6.03
N ILE A 760 -27.44 -5.12 -5.36
CA ILE A 760 -28.51 -4.48 -4.59
C ILE A 760 -29.50 -3.76 -5.52
N GLY A 761 -29.04 -3.30 -6.70
CA GLY A 761 -29.84 -2.58 -7.68
C GLY A 761 -29.02 -1.72 -8.63
N SER A 762 -29.72 -0.98 -9.49
CA SER A 762 -29.13 -0.04 -10.45
C SER A 762 -29.42 1.41 -10.05
N GLY A 763 -28.41 2.28 -10.13
CA GLY A 763 -28.54 3.72 -9.88
C GLY A 763 -28.14 4.53 -11.10
N SER A 764 -28.81 5.67 -11.34
CA SER A 764 -28.39 6.61 -12.38
C SER A 764 -28.68 8.05 -11.97
N VAL A 765 -27.67 8.92 -12.11
CA VAL A 765 -27.77 10.37 -11.89
C VAL A 765 -27.44 11.07 -13.20
N THR A 766 -28.24 12.06 -13.60
CA THR A 766 -28.01 12.83 -14.83
C THR A 766 -27.95 14.31 -14.51
N ILE A 767 -26.81 14.93 -14.82
CA ILE A 767 -26.57 16.36 -14.67
C ILE A 767 -26.65 17.02 -16.03
N ARG A 768 -27.47 18.07 -16.12
CA ARG A 768 -27.59 18.89 -17.33
C ARG A 768 -26.83 20.19 -17.17
N GLN A 769 -26.35 20.72 -18.29
CA GLN A 769 -25.71 22.03 -18.34
C GLN A 769 -26.68 23.10 -17.84
N HIS A 770 -26.25 23.91 -16.88
CA HIS A 770 -27.05 25.02 -16.37
C HIS A 770 -26.15 26.15 -15.86
N THR A 771 -26.61 27.38 -16.06
CA THR A 771 -25.93 28.60 -15.62
C THR A 771 -26.91 29.46 -14.84
N SER A 772 -26.66 29.62 -13.55
CA SER A 772 -27.34 30.53 -12.63
C SER A 772 -26.53 31.80 -12.45
N VAL A 773 -27.17 32.96 -12.56
CA VAL A 773 -26.53 34.27 -12.34
C VAL A 773 -26.39 34.57 -10.84
N ASP A 774 -27.31 34.07 -10.02
CA ASP A 774 -27.34 34.37 -8.57
C ASP A 774 -26.30 33.56 -7.79
N LYS A 775 -25.89 32.38 -8.30
CA LYS A 775 -24.95 31.46 -7.64
C LYS A 775 -24.02 30.82 -8.67
N PRO A 776 -22.93 31.50 -9.08
CA PRO A 776 -22.03 30.99 -10.10
C PRO A 776 -21.34 29.68 -9.68
N ASP A 777 -21.11 29.48 -8.38
CA ASP A 777 -20.45 28.28 -7.82
C ASP A 777 -21.25 26.97 -8.01
N GLN A 778 -22.51 27.07 -8.44
CA GLN A 778 -23.36 25.91 -8.72
C GLN A 778 -23.45 25.59 -10.21
N ASN A 779 -22.82 26.39 -11.07
CA ASN A 779 -22.92 26.23 -12.52
C ASN A 779 -22.28 24.92 -12.99
N VAL A 780 -22.86 24.36 -14.04
CA VAL A 780 -22.31 23.19 -14.72
C VAL A 780 -22.08 23.57 -16.18
N SER A 781 -20.81 23.48 -16.62
CA SER A 781 -20.39 23.73 -17.99
C SER A 781 -20.00 22.39 -18.64
N ILE A 782 -20.46 22.14 -19.86
CA ILE A 782 -20.18 20.89 -20.59
C ILE A 782 -19.70 21.28 -21.97
N VAL A 783 -18.45 20.96 -22.28
CA VAL A 783 -17.85 21.10 -23.61
C VAL A 783 -17.74 19.70 -24.20
N LEU A 784 -18.56 19.40 -25.20
CA LEU A 784 -18.64 18.09 -25.83
C LEU A 784 -18.18 18.18 -27.29
N SER A 785 -17.07 17.54 -27.62
CA SER A 785 -16.62 17.30 -28.99
C SER A 785 -17.25 16.03 -29.55
N GLU A 786 -17.13 14.92 -28.81
CA GLU A 786 -17.67 13.60 -29.17
C GLU A 786 -18.36 12.93 -27.96
N PRO A 787 -19.42 12.12 -28.18
CA PRO A 787 -20.05 11.38 -27.10
C PRO A 787 -19.11 10.26 -26.61
N VAL A 788 -18.94 10.17 -25.29
CA VAL A 788 -18.04 9.19 -24.65
C VAL A 788 -18.76 8.51 -23.50
N ALA A 789 -18.61 7.19 -23.40
CA ALA A 789 -19.09 6.39 -22.29
C ALA A 789 -17.96 5.46 -21.83
N LEU A 790 -17.49 5.65 -20.59
CA LEU A 790 -16.38 4.88 -20.02
C LEU A 790 -16.69 4.42 -18.61
N THR A 791 -16.15 3.27 -18.24
CA THR A 791 -16.36 2.66 -16.92
C THR A 791 -15.15 2.91 -16.04
N PHE A 792 -15.37 3.35 -14.80
CA PHE A 792 -14.31 3.62 -13.82
C PHE A 792 -14.62 2.94 -12.48
N SER A 793 -13.57 2.73 -11.68
CA SER A 793 -13.73 2.24 -10.31
C SER A 793 -14.15 3.38 -9.37
N LEU A 794 -15.27 3.20 -8.66
CA LEU A 794 -15.77 4.17 -7.69
C LEU A 794 -14.84 4.32 -6.48
N LYS A 795 -14.08 3.28 -6.12
CA LYS A 795 -13.09 3.33 -5.03
C LYS A 795 -12.08 4.45 -5.23
N TYR A 796 -11.55 4.61 -6.45
CA TYR A 796 -10.60 5.69 -6.78
C TYR A 796 -11.28 7.05 -6.84
N LEU A 797 -12.47 7.14 -7.44
CA LEU A 797 -13.20 8.40 -7.53
C LEU A 797 -13.58 8.95 -6.14
N VAL A 798 -13.97 8.08 -5.21
CA VAL A 798 -14.24 8.46 -3.81
C VAL A 798 -12.97 8.98 -3.13
N ASN A 799 -11.80 8.41 -3.42
CA ASN A 799 -10.52 8.94 -2.93
C ASN A 799 -10.21 10.32 -3.51
N PHE A 800 -10.39 10.52 -4.83
CA PHE A 800 -10.17 11.83 -5.45
C PHE A 800 -11.10 12.91 -4.89
N CYS A 801 -12.33 12.52 -4.51
CA CYS A 801 -13.28 13.43 -3.86
C CYS A 801 -12.85 13.91 -2.46
N LYS A 802 -11.72 13.46 -1.90
CA LYS A 802 -11.12 14.09 -0.71
C LYS A 802 -10.55 15.47 -1.01
N ALA A 803 -10.18 15.72 -2.27
CA ALA A 803 -9.74 17.02 -2.77
C ALA A 803 -10.88 18.06 -2.91
N THR A 804 -12.14 17.70 -2.66
CA THR A 804 -13.30 18.63 -2.75
C THR A 804 -13.14 19.89 -1.89
N ASN A 805 -12.37 19.84 -0.79
CA ASN A 805 -12.13 21.02 0.04
C ASN A 805 -11.12 22.01 -0.55
N LEU A 806 -10.35 21.61 -1.57
CA LEU A 806 -9.37 22.46 -2.25
C LEU A 806 -10.02 23.46 -3.21
N SER A 807 -11.12 23.05 -3.86
CA SER A 807 -11.78 23.86 -4.89
C SER A 807 -13.28 23.64 -4.87
N SER A 808 -14.05 24.72 -5.05
CA SER A 808 -15.52 24.67 -5.17
C SER A 808 -15.99 23.99 -6.44
N THR A 809 -15.13 23.90 -7.46
CA THR A 809 -15.39 23.31 -8.77
C THR A 809 -14.44 22.16 -9.06
N VAL A 810 -14.87 21.22 -9.88
CA VAL A 810 -14.07 20.11 -10.39
C VAL A 810 -14.26 20.00 -11.89
N SER A 811 -13.17 19.76 -12.62
CA SER A 811 -13.19 19.51 -14.06
C SER A 811 -12.91 18.04 -14.35
N LEU A 812 -13.80 17.40 -15.10
CA LEU A 812 -13.68 16.02 -15.57
C LEU A 812 -13.43 16.02 -17.07
N SER A 813 -12.29 15.51 -17.51
CA SER A 813 -11.96 15.40 -18.94
C SER A 813 -11.87 13.93 -19.36
N LEU A 814 -12.67 13.55 -20.37
CA LEU A 814 -12.87 12.17 -20.81
C LEU A 814 -12.51 11.99 -22.28
N SER A 815 -11.88 10.86 -22.60
CA SER A 815 -11.61 10.39 -23.98
C SER A 815 -11.45 8.88 -23.99
N GLN A 816 -11.79 8.19 -25.10
CA GLN A 816 -11.80 6.71 -25.13
C GLN A 816 -10.41 6.07 -24.99
N GLU A 817 -9.37 6.75 -25.47
CA GLU A 817 -8.00 6.23 -25.52
C GLU A 817 -7.07 6.80 -24.42
N VAL A 818 -7.60 7.67 -23.55
CA VAL A 818 -6.82 8.41 -22.54
C VAL A 818 -7.46 8.23 -21.16
N PRO A 819 -6.68 8.15 -20.07
CA PRO A 819 -7.22 8.13 -18.71
C PRO A 819 -8.16 9.31 -18.43
N LEU A 820 -9.14 9.09 -17.57
CA LEU A 820 -9.96 10.17 -17.02
C LEU A 820 -9.09 11.13 -16.25
N LEU A 821 -9.16 12.42 -16.59
CA LEU A 821 -8.54 13.50 -15.84
C LEU A 821 -9.57 14.15 -14.93
N VAL A 822 -9.30 14.15 -13.62
CA VAL A 822 -10.04 14.89 -12.60
C VAL A 822 -9.15 16.01 -12.08
N GLU A 823 -9.48 17.25 -12.38
CA GLU A 823 -8.71 18.43 -12.00
C GLU A 823 -9.43 19.27 -10.94
N TYR A 824 -8.71 19.59 -9.87
CA TYR A 824 -9.08 20.58 -8.86
C TYR A 824 -8.13 21.77 -8.98
N GLY A 825 -8.69 22.95 -9.27
CA GLY A 825 -7.91 24.18 -9.38
C GLY A 825 -7.47 24.68 -8.00
N LEU A 826 -6.18 24.99 -7.86
CA LEU A 826 -5.62 25.67 -6.69
C LEU A 826 -5.35 27.13 -7.07
N GLY A 827 -5.38 28.07 -6.12
CA GLY A 827 -5.23 29.50 -6.44
C GLY A 827 -3.97 29.82 -7.26
N SER A 828 -2.87 29.11 -6.97
CA SER A 828 -1.57 29.23 -7.64
C SER A 828 -1.09 27.91 -8.26
N GLY A 829 -1.99 27.00 -8.63
CA GLY A 829 -1.59 25.64 -9.04
C GLY A 829 -2.73 24.75 -9.51
N HIS A 830 -2.48 23.44 -9.54
CA HIS A 830 -3.53 22.44 -9.77
C HIS A 830 -3.20 21.11 -9.09
N LEU A 831 -4.25 20.37 -8.74
CA LEU A 831 -4.18 18.97 -8.35
C LEU A 831 -4.96 18.13 -9.37
N ARG A 832 -4.25 17.27 -10.09
CA ARG A 832 -4.78 16.44 -11.16
C ARG A 832 -4.67 14.97 -10.79
N PHE A 833 -5.76 14.24 -10.98
CA PHE A 833 -5.80 12.79 -10.87
C PHE A 833 -6.10 12.19 -12.23
N TYR A 834 -5.32 11.18 -12.62
CA TYR A 834 -5.51 10.39 -13.82
C TYR A 834 -5.96 9.00 -13.41
N LEU A 835 -7.03 8.49 -14.03
CA LEU A 835 -7.58 7.16 -13.74
C LEU A 835 -7.82 6.39 -15.02
N ALA A 836 -7.20 5.21 -15.12
CA ALA A 836 -7.42 4.33 -16.25
C ALA A 836 -8.87 3.80 -16.27
N PRO A 837 -9.53 3.75 -17.44
CA PRO A 837 -10.84 3.14 -17.57
C PRO A 837 -10.76 1.62 -17.37
N LYS A 838 -11.81 1.02 -16.82
CA LYS A 838 -12.00 -0.43 -16.85
C LYS A 838 -12.35 -0.83 -18.27
N ILE A 839 -11.49 -1.63 -18.90
CA ILE A 839 -11.78 -2.26 -20.18
C ILE A 839 -12.87 -3.30 -19.91
N GLY A 840 -14.03 -3.15 -20.53
CA GLY A 840 -15.06 -4.20 -20.50
C GLY A 840 -14.58 -5.39 -21.32
N ASP A 841 -14.87 -6.61 -20.85
CA ASP A 841 -14.74 -7.80 -21.69
C ASP A 841 -15.70 -7.63 -22.88
N GLU A 842 -15.19 -7.18 -24.02
CA GLU A 842 -15.92 -7.31 -25.27
C GLU A 842 -16.05 -8.81 -25.55
N GLU A 843 -17.28 -9.33 -25.42
CA GLU A 843 -17.66 -10.72 -25.74
C GLU A 843 -17.23 -11.19 -27.14
#